data_AF-A0A3A9W241-F1
#
_entry.id   AF-A0A3A9W241-F1
#
_cell.length_a   1.000
_cell.length_b   1.000
_cell.length_c   1.000
_cell.angle_alpha   90.00
_cell.angle_beta   90.00
_cell.angle_gamma   90.00
#
_symmetry.space_group_name_H-M   'P 1'
#
loop_
_entity.id
_entity.type
_entity.pdbx_description
1 polymer ?
#
loop_
_entity_poly.entity_id
_entity_poly.type
_entity_poly.pdbx_seq_one_letter_code
_entity_poly.pdbx_strand_id
1 'polypeptide(L)'
;MVAVSADEGTFLSWRLLATEVTGASDTGLTGADFHVYRDGERLATVTDSTNYLDPDGTATGEYRVAAVVDGVEVDLSDPVTAWDQGYYDLPLRKPADGVTPAGEAYTYSANDMSVGDVDGDGTYEYVVKWYPSNSKDVSQVGYTGNIYIDTYRFDGTLLHRIDLGRNIRAGAHYTQFLVYDFDGDGRSEMMFKTAPGTRITRYDANGEVASERYITLPREDRRAGYSHDDDYRMSAADYYDHVVEMFQGWHEHPEVVDGSWPATLEEAFGIDPAYDYPLAREDAEALADHFMDVYAPSRSSRNNLRAFEGFVVDGPEYLSVFDGATGDELETIRYKPGRHDDGLMWGDYAMSRIEPGNRVDRFLANVAYLDGEHPSAVFARGYYTRSTLVSYRWDGERLREDWYVDSGWGPMSNPFNDSPHGVDGTDPEYGTLTTQGFHSISAADVDGDGRQEVVYGSATIDDDGSLLYSSFDEMPEGSATPGVQARLGHGDAMHVTDIDPDRPGLEIYTVHEGARSAPLGYALRDAATGEVLYGGYTGVDTGRGMIGDVLPDEPGLETWANHPEGGENPAGVGLWTADGRRVDGATPGTNQSIRWAADLTTQLVHGATTETYQTPTIEDWRRGTLLTADGTTTSNWTKGNPSLVADVFGDWREELLVPLRDSSAMRVFTSTEVTGHKLYTLMHDPQYRAEVARQQTTYNQPSYTGFYLASDMDFGEVPVPDLWAPGALDALRGQLAERVDGAAERRLAALLDRAERALERGDERRAVDSLERFIRDLDRRGVSEGARAALTYHAQTLIASLR
;
A
#
# COMPACT_ATOMS: atom_id res chain seq x y z
N MET A 1 19.16 -12.98 -6.32
CA MET A 1 19.16 -13.89 -7.49
C MET A 1 18.19 -15.03 -7.21
N VAL A 2 17.52 -15.57 -8.24
CA VAL A 2 16.64 -16.74 -8.13
C VAL A 2 16.98 -17.75 -9.23
N ALA A 3 16.76 -19.03 -8.94
CA ALA A 3 16.87 -20.13 -9.89
C ALA A 3 15.59 -20.98 -9.84
N VAL A 4 15.04 -21.32 -11.01
CA VAL A 4 13.77 -22.03 -11.13
C VAL A 4 13.87 -23.11 -12.20
N SER A 5 13.39 -24.32 -11.88
CA SER A 5 13.28 -25.38 -12.88
C SER A 5 12.23 -25.01 -13.92
N ALA A 6 12.60 -25.08 -15.20
CA ALA A 6 11.75 -24.81 -16.35
C ALA A 6 11.78 -26.00 -17.33
N ASP A 7 10.86 -26.03 -18.29
CA ASP A 7 10.73 -27.16 -19.24
C ASP A 7 12.01 -27.41 -20.05
N GLU A 8 12.76 -26.35 -20.35
CA GLU A 8 13.97 -26.39 -21.18
C GLU A 8 15.29 -26.28 -20.39
N GLY A 9 15.25 -26.32 -19.06
CA GLY A 9 16.46 -26.23 -18.23
C GLY A 9 16.22 -25.57 -16.87
N THR A 10 17.25 -24.91 -16.34
CA THR A 10 17.12 -24.03 -15.16
C THR A 10 17.12 -22.58 -15.60
N PHE A 11 16.02 -21.88 -15.35
CA PHE A 11 15.92 -20.44 -15.53
C PHE A 11 16.55 -19.72 -14.34
N LEU A 12 17.34 -18.69 -14.60
CA LEU A 12 18.00 -17.84 -13.62
C LEU A 12 17.60 -16.39 -13.89
N SER A 13 17.34 -15.62 -12.83
CA SER A 13 17.23 -14.16 -12.93
C SER A 13 17.82 -13.47 -11.71
N TRP A 14 18.27 -12.24 -11.88
CA TRP A 14 18.87 -11.41 -10.85
C TRP A 14 18.64 -9.93 -11.14
N ARG A 15 18.84 -9.10 -10.12
CA ARG A 15 18.57 -7.67 -10.22
C ARG A 15 19.69 -7.01 -11.01
N LEU A 16 19.32 -6.05 -11.84
CA LEU A 16 20.20 -4.94 -12.15
C LEU A 16 19.90 -3.85 -11.11
N LEU A 17 20.91 -3.40 -10.38
CA LEU A 17 20.75 -2.30 -9.43
C LEU A 17 20.86 -0.96 -10.17
N ALA A 18 20.21 0.09 -9.67
CA ALA A 18 20.22 1.40 -10.32
C ALA A 18 21.65 1.97 -10.39
N THR A 19 22.45 1.71 -9.34
CA THR A 19 23.86 2.07 -9.24
C THR A 19 24.77 1.33 -10.22
N GLU A 20 24.28 0.29 -10.89
CA GLU A 20 25.00 -0.46 -11.92
C GLU A 20 24.69 0.04 -13.35
N VAL A 21 23.72 0.95 -13.50
CA VAL A 21 23.31 1.50 -14.80
C VAL A 21 24.25 2.63 -15.22
N THR A 22 24.66 2.61 -16.49
CA THR A 22 25.54 3.65 -17.06
C THR A 22 25.02 4.26 -18.37
N GLY A 23 23.89 3.78 -18.88
CA GLY A 23 23.24 4.30 -20.09
C GLY A 23 22.14 3.37 -20.58
N ALA A 24 21.76 3.50 -21.85
CA ALA A 24 20.71 2.71 -22.47
C ALA A 24 21.09 2.24 -23.90
N SER A 25 20.32 1.29 -24.40
CA SER A 25 20.37 0.70 -25.75
C SER A 25 18.94 0.47 -26.26
N ASP A 26 18.80 0.11 -27.55
CA ASP A 26 17.50 -0.15 -28.19
C ASP A 26 16.65 -1.23 -27.49
N THR A 27 17.26 -2.10 -26.68
CA THR A 27 16.57 -3.24 -26.04
C THR A 27 16.64 -3.22 -24.51
N GLY A 28 17.29 -2.23 -23.89
CA GLY A 28 17.55 -2.29 -22.46
C GLY A 28 18.49 -1.21 -21.95
N LEU A 29 18.50 -1.01 -20.64
CA LEU A 29 19.56 -0.31 -19.93
C LEU A 29 20.91 -1.03 -20.10
N THR A 30 21.99 -0.27 -20.04
CA THR A 30 23.37 -0.75 -20.13
C THR A 30 24.11 -0.42 -18.83
N GLY A 31 25.19 -1.13 -18.54
CA GLY A 31 25.78 -1.09 -17.20
C GLY A 31 26.73 -2.25 -16.94
N ALA A 32 26.66 -2.78 -15.73
CA ALA A 32 27.36 -4.02 -15.37
C ALA A 32 26.97 -5.18 -16.31
N ASP A 33 27.96 -5.93 -16.77
CA ASP A 33 27.76 -7.25 -17.37
C ASP A 33 27.72 -8.31 -16.26
N PHE A 34 27.33 -9.55 -16.57
CA PHE A 34 27.19 -10.59 -15.56
C PHE A 34 27.80 -11.92 -16.00
N HIS A 35 28.69 -12.48 -15.19
CA HIS A 35 29.11 -13.87 -15.34
C HIS A 35 28.19 -14.80 -14.57
N VAL A 36 27.67 -15.81 -15.25
CA VAL A 36 26.82 -16.85 -14.65
C VAL A 36 27.67 -18.08 -14.34
N TYR A 37 27.56 -18.59 -13.13
CA TYR A 37 28.28 -19.76 -12.64
C TYR A 37 27.32 -20.88 -12.22
N ARG A 38 27.73 -22.12 -12.45
CA ARG A 38 27.13 -23.32 -11.86
C ARG A 38 28.22 -24.21 -11.28
N ASP A 39 28.11 -24.58 -10.01
CA ASP A 39 29.08 -25.41 -9.28
C ASP A 39 30.53 -24.89 -9.39
N GLY A 40 30.68 -23.56 -9.46
CA GLY A 40 31.97 -22.86 -9.62
C GLY A 40 32.51 -22.79 -11.05
N GLU A 41 31.85 -23.40 -12.03
CA GLU A 41 32.21 -23.29 -13.46
C GLU A 41 31.41 -22.16 -14.13
N ARG A 42 32.10 -21.28 -14.85
CA ARG A 42 31.44 -20.19 -15.59
C ARG A 42 30.71 -20.74 -16.82
N LEU A 43 29.41 -20.51 -16.89
CA LEU A 43 28.53 -20.92 -17.99
C LEU A 43 28.48 -19.85 -19.10
N ALA A 44 28.28 -18.59 -18.74
CA ALA A 44 28.01 -17.51 -19.69
C ALA A 44 28.49 -16.15 -19.19
N THR A 45 28.56 -15.20 -20.12
CA THR A 45 28.61 -13.76 -19.88
C THR A 45 27.34 -13.17 -20.48
N VAL A 46 26.50 -12.55 -19.66
CA VAL A 46 25.22 -11.92 -20.06
C VAL A 46 25.39 -10.41 -20.00
N THR A 47 25.04 -9.71 -21.07
CA THR A 47 25.28 -8.26 -21.22
C THR A 47 24.00 -7.47 -21.44
N ASP A 48 23.00 -8.11 -22.03
CA ASP A 48 21.76 -7.54 -22.60
C ASP A 48 20.48 -7.86 -21.79
N SER A 49 20.60 -8.63 -20.71
CA SER A 49 19.51 -8.89 -19.76
C SER A 49 20.08 -9.12 -18.35
N THR A 50 19.21 -9.45 -17.40
CA THR A 50 19.60 -10.02 -16.11
C THR A 50 18.92 -11.36 -15.85
N ASN A 51 18.83 -12.17 -16.90
CA ASN A 51 18.39 -13.55 -16.83
C ASN A 51 19.25 -14.47 -17.68
N TYR A 52 19.11 -15.77 -17.46
CA TYR A 52 19.78 -16.80 -18.24
C TYR A 52 19.04 -18.13 -18.13
N LEU A 53 18.92 -18.86 -19.25
CA LEU A 53 18.45 -20.25 -19.25
C LEU A 53 19.64 -21.19 -19.40
N ASP A 54 19.90 -22.02 -18.39
CA ASP A 54 20.86 -23.11 -18.44
C ASP A 54 20.18 -24.41 -18.92
N PRO A 55 20.37 -24.83 -20.19
CA PRO A 55 19.72 -26.03 -20.72
C PRO A 55 20.27 -27.33 -20.12
N ASP A 56 21.46 -27.30 -19.53
CA ASP A 56 22.08 -28.44 -18.87
C ASP A 56 21.83 -28.43 -17.35
N GLY A 57 21.03 -27.46 -16.88
CA GLY A 57 20.78 -27.22 -15.47
C GLY A 57 20.08 -28.38 -14.78
N THR A 58 20.37 -28.57 -13.49
CA THR A 58 19.70 -29.56 -12.65
C THR A 58 19.21 -28.92 -11.35
N ALA A 59 18.19 -29.52 -10.74
CA ALA A 59 17.65 -29.14 -9.44
C ALA A 59 18.71 -28.94 -8.33
N THR A 60 19.81 -29.69 -8.40
CA THR A 60 20.89 -29.66 -7.40
C THR A 60 22.05 -28.74 -7.76
N GLY A 61 22.04 -28.12 -8.93
CA GLY A 61 23.11 -27.20 -9.34
C GLY A 61 23.12 -25.96 -8.45
N GLU A 62 24.29 -25.59 -7.93
CA GLU A 62 24.48 -24.35 -7.18
C GLU A 62 24.84 -23.24 -8.16
N TYR A 63 23.99 -22.22 -8.28
CA TYR A 63 24.19 -21.09 -9.17
C TYR A 63 24.63 -19.83 -8.43
N ARG A 64 25.48 -19.04 -9.08
CA ARG A 64 25.89 -17.71 -8.64
C ARG A 64 26.02 -16.78 -9.84
N VAL A 65 25.88 -15.49 -9.61
CA VAL A 65 26.14 -14.45 -10.60
C VAL A 65 27.22 -13.51 -10.06
N ALA A 66 28.15 -13.14 -10.93
CA ALA A 66 29.12 -12.10 -10.64
C ALA A 66 28.92 -10.87 -11.52
N ALA A 67 28.76 -9.70 -10.90
CA ALA A 67 28.72 -8.43 -11.62
C ALA A 67 30.12 -8.11 -12.18
N VAL A 68 30.18 -7.68 -13.44
CA VAL A 68 31.40 -7.40 -14.19
C VAL A 68 31.38 -5.95 -14.65
N VAL A 69 32.34 -5.17 -14.16
CA VAL A 69 32.51 -3.75 -14.50
C VAL A 69 33.93 -3.55 -15.04
N ASP A 70 34.04 -2.88 -16.18
CA ASP A 70 35.31 -2.70 -16.91
C ASP A 70 36.10 -4.01 -17.14
N GLY A 71 35.37 -5.12 -17.32
CA GLY A 71 35.93 -6.45 -17.56
C GLY A 71 36.45 -7.16 -16.30
N VAL A 72 36.15 -6.66 -15.10
CA VAL A 72 36.54 -7.26 -13.82
C VAL A 72 35.31 -7.61 -12.98
N GLU A 73 35.31 -8.79 -12.36
CA GLU A 73 34.28 -9.17 -11.39
C GLU A 73 34.41 -8.32 -10.13
N VAL A 74 33.34 -7.58 -9.80
CA VAL A 74 33.30 -6.64 -8.67
C VAL A 74 32.42 -7.11 -7.53
N ASP A 75 31.43 -7.96 -7.82
CA ASP A 75 30.57 -8.56 -6.80
C ASP A 75 30.18 -9.99 -7.19
N LEU A 76 29.97 -10.86 -6.22
CA LEU A 76 29.57 -12.25 -6.41
C LEU A 76 28.40 -12.56 -5.50
N SER A 77 27.28 -13.00 -6.08
CA SER A 77 26.08 -13.32 -5.32
C SER A 77 26.26 -14.50 -4.36
N ASP A 78 25.37 -14.56 -3.38
CA ASP A 78 25.11 -15.78 -2.65
C ASP A 78 24.68 -16.93 -3.57
N PRO A 79 24.98 -18.18 -3.18
CA PRO A 79 24.59 -19.35 -3.93
C PRO A 79 23.08 -19.60 -3.83
N VAL A 80 22.47 -19.97 -4.96
CA VAL A 80 21.07 -20.41 -5.02
C VAL A 80 20.94 -21.77 -5.70
N THR A 81 19.95 -22.53 -5.30
CA THR A 81 19.54 -23.77 -5.99
C THR A 81 18.18 -23.59 -6.63
N ALA A 82 17.93 -24.34 -7.71
CA ALA A 82 16.68 -24.21 -8.44
C ALA A 82 15.46 -24.64 -7.61
N TRP A 83 14.35 -23.92 -7.75
CA TRP A 83 13.06 -24.39 -7.26
C TRP A 83 12.53 -25.52 -8.14
N ASP A 84 12.25 -26.67 -7.54
CA ASP A 84 11.85 -27.87 -8.28
C ASP A 84 10.45 -27.80 -8.90
N GLN A 85 9.55 -26.97 -8.34
CA GLN A 85 8.13 -26.95 -8.70
C GLN A 85 7.73 -25.75 -9.57
N GLY A 86 8.67 -24.90 -9.97
CA GLY A 86 8.36 -23.65 -10.67
C GLY A 86 7.86 -22.51 -9.75
N TYR A 87 7.72 -22.80 -8.45
CA TYR A 87 7.31 -21.87 -7.40
C TYR A 87 7.99 -22.22 -6.08
N TYR A 88 7.93 -21.29 -5.13
CA TYR A 88 8.36 -21.48 -3.75
C TYR A 88 7.16 -21.33 -2.81
N ASP A 89 7.01 -22.26 -1.86
CA ASP A 89 6.00 -22.16 -0.80
C ASP A 89 6.67 -21.64 0.47
N LEU A 90 6.57 -20.34 0.74
CA LEU A 90 7.03 -19.69 1.98
C LEU A 90 6.17 -20.21 3.14
N PRO A 91 6.71 -21.03 4.06
CA PRO A 91 5.91 -21.62 5.13
C PRO A 91 5.36 -20.55 6.08
N LEU A 92 4.07 -20.63 6.40
CA LEU A 92 3.40 -19.69 7.29
C LEU A 92 2.93 -20.38 8.58
N ARG A 93 2.95 -19.64 9.69
CA ARG A 93 2.43 -20.11 10.98
C ARG A 93 1.02 -19.58 11.23
N LYS A 94 0.03 -20.27 10.65
CA LYS A 94 -1.38 -19.94 10.83
C LYS A 94 -1.78 -19.73 12.30
N PRO A 95 -2.37 -18.58 12.68
CA PRO A 95 -2.94 -18.36 14.00
C PRO A 95 -4.05 -19.37 14.32
N ALA A 96 -4.23 -19.65 15.60
CA ALA A 96 -5.32 -20.50 16.06
C ALA A 96 -6.68 -19.83 15.82
N ASP A 97 -7.68 -20.66 15.50
CA ASP A 97 -9.07 -20.26 15.41
C ASP A 97 -9.58 -19.69 16.76
N GLY A 98 -10.62 -18.86 16.71
CA GLY A 98 -11.15 -18.17 17.88
C GLY A 98 -12.67 -18.17 17.95
N VAL A 99 -13.18 -17.56 19.03
CA VAL A 99 -14.62 -17.39 19.27
C VAL A 99 -14.87 -15.96 19.76
N THR A 100 -15.86 -15.29 19.18
CA THR A 100 -16.25 -13.92 19.57
C THR A 100 -16.99 -13.90 20.92
N PRO A 101 -17.18 -12.73 21.55
CA PRO A 101 -18.02 -12.61 22.75
C PRO A 101 -19.47 -13.12 22.55
N ALA A 102 -19.98 -13.05 21.31
CA ALA A 102 -21.30 -13.58 20.94
C ALA A 102 -21.33 -15.10 20.74
N GLY A 103 -20.19 -15.80 20.88
CA GLY A 103 -20.10 -17.25 20.70
C GLY A 103 -19.93 -17.70 19.25
N GLU A 104 -19.65 -16.79 18.32
CA GLU A 104 -19.39 -17.09 16.90
C GLU A 104 -17.95 -17.57 16.74
N ALA A 105 -17.76 -18.77 16.18
CA ALA A 105 -16.43 -19.29 15.85
C ALA A 105 -15.92 -18.67 14.54
N TYR A 106 -14.61 -18.39 14.49
CA TYR A 106 -13.95 -17.89 13.29
C TYR A 106 -12.57 -18.55 13.11
N THR A 107 -12.11 -18.59 11.87
CA THR A 107 -10.79 -19.12 11.48
C THR A 107 -9.94 -18.02 10.85
N TYR A 108 -8.68 -18.31 10.53
CA TYR A 108 -7.78 -17.35 9.87
C TYR A 108 -7.37 -17.77 8.46
N SER A 109 -7.21 -16.78 7.59
CA SER A 109 -6.55 -16.88 6.28
C SER A 109 -5.44 -15.84 6.16
N ALA A 110 -4.34 -16.19 5.50
CA ALA A 110 -3.35 -15.22 5.07
C ALA A 110 -3.98 -14.30 4.00
N ASN A 111 -3.67 -13.01 4.05
CA ASN A 111 -4.38 -11.98 3.30
C ASN A 111 -3.38 -10.98 2.69
N ASP A 112 -3.61 -9.67 2.78
CA ASP A 112 -2.71 -8.68 2.18
C ASP A 112 -1.30 -8.77 2.78
N MET A 113 -0.29 -8.46 1.94
CA MET A 113 1.12 -8.46 2.32
C MET A 113 1.81 -7.14 1.97
N SER A 114 2.95 -6.91 2.61
CA SER A 114 3.96 -5.94 2.21
C SER A 114 5.35 -6.56 2.38
N VAL A 115 6.38 -5.87 1.91
CA VAL A 115 7.78 -6.28 2.03
C VAL A 115 8.65 -5.14 2.57
N GLY A 116 9.75 -5.50 3.22
CA GLY A 116 10.79 -4.59 3.68
C GLY A 116 12.02 -5.39 4.07
N ASP A 117 13.20 -4.84 3.82
CA ASP A 117 14.45 -5.40 4.36
C ASP A 117 14.51 -4.92 5.80
N VAL A 118 14.23 -5.82 6.75
CA VAL A 118 14.03 -5.38 8.14
C VAL A 118 15.28 -5.53 9.00
N ASP A 119 16.30 -6.25 8.52
CA ASP A 119 17.57 -6.44 9.23
C ASP A 119 18.80 -5.89 8.49
N GLY A 120 18.62 -5.36 7.29
CA GLY A 120 19.61 -4.60 6.51
C GLY A 120 20.56 -5.48 5.71
N ASP A 121 20.14 -6.70 5.36
CA ASP A 121 20.98 -7.67 4.65
C ASP A 121 20.85 -7.63 3.11
N GLY A 122 19.95 -6.78 2.60
CA GLY A 122 19.66 -6.63 1.17
C GLY A 122 18.56 -7.56 0.64
N THR A 123 17.96 -8.37 1.51
CA THR A 123 16.85 -9.29 1.19
C THR A 123 15.55 -8.78 1.81
N TYR A 124 14.42 -8.98 1.13
CA TYR A 124 13.13 -8.64 1.71
C TYR A 124 12.64 -9.72 2.69
N GLU A 125 12.18 -9.26 3.85
CA GLU A 125 11.21 -9.96 4.68
C GLU A 125 9.79 -9.69 4.21
N TYR A 126 8.90 -10.62 4.55
CA TYR A 126 7.53 -10.67 4.11
C TYR A 126 6.60 -10.42 5.29
N VAL A 127 5.87 -9.30 5.24
CA VAL A 127 4.91 -8.90 6.27
C VAL A 127 3.52 -9.35 5.87
N VAL A 128 2.90 -10.21 6.66
CA VAL A 128 1.63 -10.89 6.36
C VAL A 128 0.53 -10.43 7.31
N LYS A 129 -0.55 -9.88 6.76
CA LYS A 129 -1.80 -9.65 7.50
C LYS A 129 -2.61 -10.94 7.57
N TRP A 130 -2.94 -11.37 8.78
CA TRP A 130 -3.90 -12.47 9.01
C TRP A 130 -5.30 -11.92 9.20
N TYR A 131 -6.22 -12.50 8.45
CA TYR A 131 -7.58 -12.01 8.35
C TYR A 131 -8.56 -13.04 8.91
N PRO A 132 -9.37 -12.68 9.92
CA PRO A 132 -10.35 -13.60 10.47
C PRO A 132 -11.52 -13.78 9.49
N SER A 133 -12.08 -14.99 9.45
CA SER A 133 -13.18 -15.36 8.55
C SER A 133 -14.48 -14.58 8.78
N ASN A 134 -14.57 -13.87 9.91
CA ASN A 134 -15.69 -13.01 10.27
C ASN A 134 -15.32 -11.52 10.29
N SER A 135 -14.27 -11.11 9.57
CA SER A 135 -14.01 -9.69 9.25
C SER A 135 -15.24 -9.03 8.60
N LYS A 136 -15.29 -7.70 8.66
CA LYS A 136 -16.47 -6.92 8.29
C LYS A 136 -16.10 -5.77 7.38
N ASP A 137 -16.90 -5.52 6.35
CA ASP A 137 -16.99 -4.17 5.81
C ASP A 137 -17.56 -3.24 6.90
N VAL A 138 -17.21 -1.95 6.87
CA VAL A 138 -17.66 -1.01 7.90
C VAL A 138 -19.19 -0.87 7.98
N SER A 139 -19.91 -1.18 6.89
CA SER A 139 -21.38 -1.18 6.85
C SER A 139 -22.04 -2.41 7.51
N GLN A 140 -21.25 -3.40 7.92
CA GLN A 140 -21.75 -4.68 8.43
C GLN A 140 -21.62 -4.75 9.94
N VAL A 141 -22.67 -5.24 10.61
CA VAL A 141 -22.68 -5.46 12.07
C VAL A 141 -22.01 -6.77 12.45
N GLY A 142 -21.53 -6.85 13.69
CA GLY A 142 -20.97 -8.06 14.29
C GLY A 142 -19.55 -7.88 14.80
N TYR A 143 -19.19 -8.71 15.78
CA TYR A 143 -17.81 -8.84 16.27
C TYR A 143 -16.89 -9.41 15.17
N THR A 144 -15.60 -9.13 15.33
CA THR A 144 -14.54 -9.74 14.52
C THR A 144 -13.52 -10.44 15.41
N GLY A 145 -12.80 -11.41 14.85
CA GLY A 145 -11.51 -11.83 15.39
C GLY A 145 -10.49 -10.68 15.38
N ASN A 146 -9.34 -10.91 16.02
CA ASN A 146 -8.25 -9.94 16.01
C ASN A 146 -7.56 -9.93 14.63
N ILE A 147 -6.87 -8.85 14.30
CA ILE A 147 -5.90 -8.83 13.21
C ILE A 147 -4.53 -9.19 13.78
N TYR A 148 -3.78 -10.01 13.04
CA TYR A 148 -2.36 -10.24 13.30
C TYR A 148 -1.51 -9.75 12.13
N ILE A 149 -0.38 -9.12 12.43
CA ILE A 149 0.66 -8.78 11.46
C ILE A 149 1.90 -9.61 11.83
N ASP A 150 2.34 -10.46 10.92
CA ASP A 150 3.54 -11.30 11.11
C ASP A 150 4.65 -10.84 10.18
N THR A 151 5.91 -10.93 10.61
CA THR A 151 7.08 -10.73 9.74
C THR A 151 7.84 -12.05 9.59
N TYR A 152 8.02 -12.50 8.34
CA TYR A 152 8.73 -13.73 7.99
C TYR A 152 9.97 -13.44 7.15
N ARG A 153 11.07 -14.13 7.45
CA ARG A 153 12.15 -14.31 6.47
C ARG A 153 11.70 -15.21 5.33
N PHE A 154 12.37 -15.11 4.18
CA PHE A 154 12.03 -15.93 3.01
C PHE A 154 12.11 -17.45 3.27
N ASP A 155 12.89 -17.91 4.25
CA ASP A 155 12.99 -19.32 4.63
C ASP A 155 11.81 -19.84 5.49
N GLY A 156 10.84 -18.98 5.83
CA GLY A 156 9.70 -19.30 6.70
C GLY A 156 9.95 -19.05 8.19
N THR A 157 11.09 -18.50 8.58
CA THR A 157 11.34 -18.09 9.96
C THR A 157 10.43 -16.93 10.34
N LEU A 158 9.49 -17.18 11.25
CA LEU A 158 8.64 -16.15 11.85
C LEU A 158 9.45 -15.35 12.89
N LEU A 159 9.73 -14.08 12.59
CA LEU A 159 10.50 -13.18 13.46
C LEU A 159 9.66 -12.75 14.67
N HIS A 160 8.48 -12.20 14.41
CA HIS A 160 7.53 -11.74 15.43
C HIS A 160 6.10 -11.70 14.89
N ARG A 161 5.15 -11.55 15.82
CA ARG A 161 3.72 -11.37 15.57
C ARG A 161 3.21 -10.17 16.36
N ILE A 162 2.52 -9.26 15.70
CA ILE A 162 1.79 -8.15 16.33
C ILE A 162 0.29 -8.48 16.30
N ASP A 163 -0.27 -8.77 17.48
CA ASP A 163 -1.70 -8.95 17.74
C ASP A 163 -2.32 -7.57 18.00
N LEU A 164 -3.12 -7.04 17.07
CA LEU A 164 -3.74 -5.72 17.23
C LEU A 164 -4.75 -5.66 18.38
N GLY A 165 -5.16 -6.82 18.90
CA GLY A 165 -6.08 -6.90 20.03
C GLY A 165 -7.52 -6.62 19.62
N ARG A 166 -8.39 -6.63 20.63
CA ARG A 166 -9.85 -6.57 20.44
C ARG A 166 -10.37 -5.18 20.04
N ASN A 167 -9.58 -4.15 20.26
CA ASN A 167 -9.98 -2.75 20.08
C ASN A 167 -9.63 -2.20 18.69
N ILE A 168 -9.13 -3.07 17.80
CA ILE A 168 -9.02 -2.81 16.36
C ILE A 168 -9.92 -3.83 15.65
N ARG A 169 -10.94 -3.32 14.95
CA ARG A 169 -11.88 -4.15 14.21
C ARG A 169 -11.24 -4.67 12.92
N ALA A 170 -11.57 -5.90 12.53
CA ALA A 170 -11.02 -6.52 11.32
C ALA A 170 -11.88 -6.21 10.08
N GLY A 171 -11.26 -5.67 9.05
CA GLY A 171 -11.90 -5.31 7.79
C GLY A 171 -10.93 -4.57 6.87
N ALA A 172 -11.25 -4.47 5.58
CA ALA A 172 -10.39 -3.82 4.59
C ALA A 172 -10.10 -2.34 4.93
N HIS A 173 -11.10 -1.63 5.45
CA HIS A 173 -10.99 -0.19 5.72
C HIS A 173 -10.33 0.17 7.06
N TYR A 174 -9.96 -0.80 7.91
CA TYR A 174 -9.46 -0.52 9.27
C TYR A 174 -7.93 -0.44 9.37
N THR A 175 -7.24 -1.58 9.24
CA THR A 175 -5.78 -1.66 9.43
C THR A 175 -5.08 -1.46 8.10
N GLN A 176 -4.43 -0.31 7.95
CA GLN A 176 -3.50 -0.01 6.86
C GLN A 176 -2.09 -0.02 7.46
N PHE A 177 -1.21 -0.88 6.96
CA PHE A 177 0.12 -1.13 7.54
C PHE A 177 1.24 -0.84 6.55
N LEU A 178 2.04 0.19 6.87
CA LEU A 178 3.18 0.58 6.06
C LEU A 178 4.43 -0.18 6.50
N VAL A 179 5.26 -0.60 5.55
CA VAL A 179 6.56 -1.25 5.77
C VAL A 179 7.61 -0.56 4.90
N TYR A 180 8.50 0.18 5.54
CA TYR A 180 9.48 1.04 4.87
C TYR A 180 10.60 1.43 5.82
N ASP A 181 11.78 1.70 5.28
CA ASP A 181 12.89 2.34 6.02
C ASP A 181 12.64 3.84 6.05
N PHE A 182 12.03 4.33 7.14
CA PHE A 182 11.55 5.71 7.22
C PHE A 182 12.63 6.68 7.70
N ASP A 183 13.64 6.22 8.44
CA ASP A 183 14.74 7.07 8.93
C ASP A 183 16.03 6.96 8.11
N GLY A 184 16.08 6.04 7.14
CA GLY A 184 17.22 5.83 6.27
C GLY A 184 18.39 5.13 6.97
N ASP A 185 18.14 4.25 7.94
CA ASP A 185 19.18 3.46 8.60
C ASP A 185 19.54 2.14 7.88
N GLY A 186 18.77 1.80 6.84
CA GLY A 186 18.95 0.60 6.01
C GLY A 186 18.05 -0.55 6.43
N ARG A 187 17.16 -0.34 7.40
CA ARG A 187 16.23 -1.34 7.93
C ARG A 187 14.84 -0.77 7.92
N SER A 188 13.86 -1.60 7.55
CA SER A 188 12.47 -1.16 7.45
C SER A 188 11.79 -1.18 8.82
N GLU A 189 11.09 -0.10 9.17
CA GLU A 189 10.09 -0.07 10.22
C GLU A 189 8.72 -0.51 9.71
N MET A 190 7.80 -0.71 10.65
CA MET A 190 6.37 -0.81 10.37
C MET A 190 5.60 0.28 11.10
N MET A 191 4.61 0.90 10.43
CA MET A 191 3.76 1.93 11.02
C MET A 191 2.28 1.68 10.75
N PHE A 192 1.46 1.66 11.80
CA PHE A 192 0.00 1.50 11.67
C PHE A 192 -0.77 1.90 12.92
N LYS A 193 -2.08 2.06 12.74
CA LYS A 193 -3.04 2.36 13.81
C LYS A 193 -3.11 1.20 14.82
N THR A 194 -3.01 1.51 16.09
CA THR A 194 -3.09 0.57 17.22
C THR A 194 -4.04 1.08 18.30
N ALA A 195 -4.28 0.26 19.32
CA ALA A 195 -5.20 0.57 20.40
C ALA A 195 -4.77 -0.14 21.70
N PRO A 196 -5.36 0.18 22.87
CA PRO A 196 -5.13 -0.61 24.06
C PRO A 196 -5.41 -2.10 23.80
N GLY A 197 -4.44 -2.96 24.13
CA GLY A 197 -4.55 -4.40 23.92
C GLY A 197 -3.69 -4.90 22.76
N THR A 198 -3.14 -4.00 21.93
CA THR A 198 -2.13 -4.37 20.93
C THR A 198 -0.87 -4.93 21.60
N ARG A 199 -0.43 -6.11 21.16
CA ARG A 199 0.61 -6.91 21.80
C ARG A 199 1.57 -7.50 20.77
N ILE A 200 2.86 -7.41 21.07
CA ILE A 200 3.96 -7.95 20.30
C ILE A 200 4.38 -9.28 20.92
N THR A 201 4.50 -10.32 20.11
CA THR A 201 5.02 -11.64 20.46
C THR A 201 6.28 -11.92 19.66
N ARG A 202 7.40 -12.18 20.35
CA ARG A 202 8.67 -12.61 19.73
C ARG A 202 8.86 -14.10 19.82
N TYR A 203 9.58 -14.65 18.86
CA TYR A 203 9.92 -16.06 18.82
C TYR A 203 11.43 -16.28 19.00
N ASP A 204 11.81 -17.40 19.59
CA ASP A 204 13.18 -17.85 19.63
C ASP A 204 13.55 -18.63 18.35
N ALA A 205 14.81 -19.06 18.24
CA ALA A 205 15.29 -19.82 17.09
C ALA A 205 14.58 -21.18 16.87
N ASN A 206 13.82 -21.68 17.86
CA ASN A 206 13.00 -22.89 17.71
C ASN A 206 11.54 -22.58 17.32
N GLY A 207 11.19 -21.31 17.15
CA GLY A 207 9.83 -20.85 16.92
C GLY A 207 8.95 -20.89 18.19
N GLU A 208 9.53 -21.00 19.38
CA GLU A 208 8.79 -20.91 20.65
C GLU A 208 8.67 -19.44 21.09
N VAL A 209 7.61 -19.11 21.84
CA VAL A 209 7.41 -17.72 22.32
C VAL A 209 8.53 -17.33 23.29
N ALA A 210 9.32 -16.34 22.90
CA ALA A 210 10.42 -15.79 23.70
C ALA A 210 9.93 -14.69 24.65
N SER A 211 9.05 -13.80 24.18
CA SER A 211 8.47 -12.73 25.00
C SER A 211 7.16 -12.21 24.43
N GLU A 212 6.31 -11.66 25.30
CA GLU A 212 5.13 -10.90 24.92
C GLU A 212 5.11 -9.55 25.65
N ARG A 213 4.76 -8.47 24.94
CA ARG A 213 4.66 -7.11 25.50
C ARG A 213 3.52 -6.34 24.83
N TYR A 214 2.75 -5.60 25.61
CA TYR A 214 1.83 -4.62 25.05
C TYR A 214 2.59 -3.38 24.60
N ILE A 215 2.04 -2.65 23.62
CA ILE A 215 2.47 -1.29 23.31
C ILE A 215 2.34 -0.38 24.54
N THR A 216 3.04 0.73 24.55
CA THR A 216 3.00 1.71 25.63
C THR A 216 1.75 2.58 25.52
N LEU A 217 0.90 2.57 26.55
CA LEU A 217 -0.17 3.56 26.67
C LEU A 217 0.43 4.97 26.93
N PRO A 218 0.02 6.01 26.19
CA PRO A 218 0.41 7.38 26.47
C PRO A 218 0.18 7.76 27.95
N ARG A 219 1.07 8.59 28.49
CA ARG A 219 1.08 8.90 29.93
C ARG A 219 -0.22 9.50 30.43
N GLU A 220 -0.87 10.29 29.59
CA GLU A 220 -2.17 10.89 29.88
C GLU A 220 -3.29 9.86 29.90
N ASP A 221 -3.28 8.89 28.99
CA ASP A 221 -4.27 7.82 28.94
C ASP A 221 -4.16 6.89 30.14
N ARG A 222 -2.93 6.55 30.54
CA ARG A 222 -2.72 5.80 31.79
C ARG A 222 -3.16 6.59 33.03
N ARG A 223 -3.10 7.94 33.01
CA ARG A 223 -3.61 8.78 34.11
C ARG A 223 -5.14 8.90 34.08
N ALA A 224 -5.74 8.86 32.89
CA ALA A 224 -7.19 8.82 32.69
C ALA A 224 -7.79 7.46 33.11
N GLY A 225 -6.97 6.42 33.23
CA GLY A 225 -7.34 5.12 33.78
C GLY A 225 -7.45 4.01 32.75
N TYR A 226 -7.11 4.29 31.48
CA TYR A 226 -7.14 3.30 30.41
C TYR A 226 -6.12 2.17 30.63
N SER A 227 -6.48 0.96 30.19
CA SER A 227 -5.72 -0.28 30.34
C SER A 227 -5.80 -1.15 29.08
N HIS A 228 -4.82 -2.05 28.90
CA HIS A 228 -4.86 -3.06 27.82
C HIS A 228 -5.94 -4.13 28.02
N ASP A 229 -6.52 -4.21 29.22
CA ASP A 229 -7.63 -5.11 29.52
C ASP A 229 -9.00 -4.52 29.11
N ASP A 230 -9.07 -3.24 28.75
CA ASP A 230 -10.31 -2.59 28.32
C ASP A 230 -10.85 -3.23 27.04
N ASP A 231 -12.18 -3.31 26.94
CA ASP A 231 -12.91 -3.79 25.77
C ASP A 231 -13.90 -2.71 25.32
N TYR A 232 -13.56 -2.04 24.22
CA TYR A 232 -14.38 -0.98 23.64
C TYR A 232 -15.32 -1.48 22.55
N ARG A 233 -15.40 -2.81 22.34
CA ARG A 233 -16.35 -3.39 21.40
C ARG A 233 -17.75 -3.32 22.00
N MET A 234 -18.63 -2.56 21.37
CA MET A 234 -20.01 -2.41 21.83
C MET A 234 -20.78 -3.72 21.68
N SER A 235 -21.46 -4.18 22.74
CA SER A 235 -22.60 -5.08 22.56
C SER A 235 -23.83 -4.29 22.08
N ALA A 236 -24.87 -5.00 21.63
CA ALA A 236 -26.14 -4.35 21.29
C ALA A 236 -26.77 -3.57 22.46
N ALA A 237 -26.53 -4.01 23.70
CA ALA A 237 -26.99 -3.30 24.89
C ALA A 237 -26.15 -2.03 25.14
N ASP A 238 -24.82 -2.14 25.03
CA ASP A 238 -23.91 -0.99 25.23
C ASP A 238 -24.18 0.10 24.18
N TYR A 239 -24.40 -0.28 22.92
CA TYR A 239 -24.74 0.68 21.88
C TYR A 239 -26.11 1.33 22.08
N TYR A 240 -27.11 0.59 22.57
CA TYR A 240 -28.39 1.20 22.95
C TYR A 240 -28.18 2.23 24.05
N ASP A 241 -27.45 1.89 25.11
CA ASP A 241 -27.15 2.80 26.20
C ASP A 241 -26.37 4.04 25.74
N HIS A 242 -25.41 3.87 24.81
CA HIS A 242 -24.69 4.96 24.15
C HIS A 242 -25.61 5.90 23.38
N VAL A 243 -26.57 5.39 22.60
CA VAL A 243 -27.56 6.24 21.90
C VAL A 243 -28.44 6.99 22.88
N VAL A 244 -28.84 6.37 23.99
CA VAL A 244 -29.60 7.06 25.03
C VAL A 244 -28.77 8.19 25.65
N GLU A 245 -27.49 7.97 25.94
CA GLU A 245 -26.60 9.01 26.48
C GLU A 245 -26.41 10.17 25.48
N MET A 246 -26.20 9.86 24.20
CA MET A 246 -26.16 10.85 23.12
C MET A 246 -27.45 11.69 23.10
N PHE A 247 -28.62 11.06 23.23
CA PHE A 247 -29.90 11.77 23.25
C PHE A 247 -30.09 12.63 24.50
N GLN A 248 -29.69 12.16 25.68
CA GLN A 248 -29.71 12.97 26.90
C GLN A 248 -28.86 14.24 26.76
N GLY A 249 -27.71 14.13 26.10
CA GLY A 249 -26.80 15.23 25.82
C GLY A 249 -27.19 16.14 24.66
N TRP A 250 -28.29 15.86 23.93
CA TRP A 250 -28.64 16.56 22.67
C TRP A 250 -28.61 18.09 22.78
N HIS A 251 -29.23 18.64 23.83
CA HIS A 251 -29.31 20.09 24.07
C HIS A 251 -27.97 20.77 24.35
N GLU A 252 -26.91 20.01 24.60
CA GLU A 252 -25.55 20.50 24.83
C GLU A 252 -24.66 20.37 23.58
N HIS A 253 -25.13 19.65 22.54
CA HIS A 253 -24.36 19.44 21.33
C HIS A 253 -24.05 20.79 20.65
N PRO A 254 -22.79 21.07 20.24
CA PRO A 254 -22.41 22.37 19.68
C PRO A 254 -23.32 22.86 18.55
N GLU A 255 -23.63 21.99 17.58
CA GLU A 255 -24.51 22.29 16.43
C GLU A 255 -25.97 22.56 16.85
N VAL A 256 -26.43 22.05 18.00
CA VAL A 256 -27.77 22.36 18.54
C VAL A 256 -27.75 23.71 19.24
N VAL A 257 -26.67 24.00 19.99
CA VAL A 257 -26.49 25.25 20.73
C VAL A 257 -26.33 26.45 19.80
N ASP A 258 -25.64 26.29 18.67
CA ASP A 258 -25.48 27.35 17.68
C ASP A 258 -26.68 27.51 16.72
N GLY A 259 -27.60 26.54 16.72
CA GLY A 259 -28.83 26.54 15.94
C GLY A 259 -28.69 25.99 14.52
N SER A 260 -27.57 25.31 14.22
CA SER A 260 -27.37 24.60 12.95
C SER A 260 -28.22 23.34 12.87
N TRP A 261 -28.47 22.68 14.01
CA TRP A 261 -29.30 21.48 14.15
C TRP A 261 -30.62 21.78 14.88
N PRO A 262 -31.62 20.87 14.74
CA PRO A 262 -32.90 20.98 15.44
C PRO A 262 -32.73 21.09 16.96
N ALA A 263 -33.53 21.95 17.58
CA ALA A 263 -33.43 22.22 19.03
C ALA A 263 -33.82 20.99 19.87
N THR A 264 -34.62 20.10 19.30
CA THR A 264 -35.04 18.84 19.93
C THR A 264 -34.91 17.66 18.95
N LEU A 265 -34.76 16.45 19.49
CA LEU A 265 -34.76 15.21 18.71
C LEU A 265 -36.11 14.98 18.01
N GLU A 266 -37.22 15.37 18.64
CA GLU A 266 -38.54 15.28 18.00
C GLU A 266 -38.62 16.12 16.72
N GLU A 267 -38.06 17.33 16.75
CA GLU A 267 -37.93 18.18 15.55
C GLU A 267 -37.02 17.51 14.51
N ALA A 268 -35.91 16.91 14.95
CA ALA A 268 -35.00 16.19 14.06
C ALA A 268 -35.65 14.96 13.39
N PHE A 269 -36.54 14.26 14.09
CA PHE A 269 -37.29 13.12 13.57
C PHE A 269 -38.58 13.51 12.84
N GLY A 270 -38.99 14.78 12.91
CA GLY A 270 -40.22 15.28 12.31
C GLY A 270 -41.49 14.79 13.01
N ILE A 271 -41.45 14.62 14.33
CA ILE A 271 -42.58 14.21 15.18
C ILE A 271 -43.03 15.34 16.12
N ASP A 272 -44.24 15.22 16.68
CA ASP A 272 -44.77 16.23 17.61
C ASP A 272 -43.93 16.30 18.90
N PRO A 273 -43.61 17.50 19.43
CA PRO A 273 -42.89 17.64 20.70
C PRO A 273 -43.60 16.92 21.84
N ALA A 274 -42.86 16.10 22.59
CA ALA A 274 -43.41 15.27 23.66
C ALA A 274 -42.72 15.46 25.01
N TYR A 275 -41.47 15.94 25.02
CA TYR A 275 -40.63 16.00 26.21
C TYR A 275 -40.05 17.39 26.48
N ASP A 276 -39.61 17.60 27.73
CA ASP A 276 -38.88 18.79 28.16
C ASP A 276 -37.37 18.52 28.16
N TYR A 277 -36.56 19.52 27.80
CA TYR A 277 -35.09 19.44 27.81
C TYR A 277 -34.51 20.23 29.00
N PRO A 278 -33.40 19.77 29.66
CA PRO A 278 -32.65 18.53 29.42
C PRO A 278 -33.50 17.27 29.62
N LEU A 279 -33.33 16.27 28.74
CA LEU A 279 -34.11 15.03 28.81
C LEU A 279 -33.76 14.24 30.08
N ALA A 280 -34.80 13.77 30.78
CA ALA A 280 -34.61 12.71 31.75
C ALA A 280 -34.22 11.41 31.03
N ARG A 281 -33.51 10.50 31.73
CA ARG A 281 -33.11 9.21 31.16
C ARG A 281 -34.29 8.44 30.54
N GLU A 282 -35.43 8.39 31.24
CA GLU A 282 -36.64 7.69 30.77
C GLU A 282 -37.17 8.29 29.44
N ASP A 283 -37.09 9.61 29.28
CA ASP A 283 -37.54 10.29 28.06
C ASP A 283 -36.55 10.06 26.90
N ALA A 284 -35.25 10.04 27.18
CA ALA A 284 -34.22 9.70 26.20
C ALA A 284 -34.30 8.23 25.77
N GLU A 285 -34.62 7.31 26.68
CA GLU A 285 -34.90 5.90 26.38
C GLU A 285 -36.10 5.78 25.44
N ALA A 286 -37.19 6.51 25.72
CA ALA A 286 -38.37 6.51 24.85
C ALA A 286 -38.07 7.06 23.44
N LEU A 287 -37.22 8.10 23.33
CA LEU A 287 -36.76 8.63 22.04
C LEU A 287 -35.79 7.68 21.33
N ALA A 288 -34.90 7.00 22.06
CA ALA A 288 -34.00 5.98 21.50
C ALA A 288 -34.77 4.77 20.95
N ASP A 289 -35.79 4.31 21.68
CA ASP A 289 -36.71 3.27 21.23
C ASP A 289 -37.45 3.71 19.96
N HIS A 290 -37.99 4.93 19.93
CA HIS A 290 -38.61 5.48 18.73
C HIS A 290 -37.62 5.56 17.56
N PHE A 291 -36.40 6.04 17.81
CA PHE A 291 -35.36 6.17 16.81
C PHE A 291 -35.01 4.82 16.17
N MET A 292 -34.74 3.81 16.99
CA MET A 292 -34.29 2.50 16.53
C MET A 292 -35.41 1.64 15.93
N ASP A 293 -36.64 1.73 16.46
CA ASP A 293 -37.73 0.82 16.09
C ASP A 293 -38.72 1.43 15.09
N VAL A 294 -38.77 2.76 14.98
CA VAL A 294 -39.73 3.46 14.12
C VAL A 294 -39.01 4.35 13.11
N TYR A 295 -38.23 5.33 13.57
CA TYR A 295 -37.62 6.32 12.68
C TYR A 295 -36.64 5.67 11.69
N ALA A 296 -35.58 5.00 12.19
CA ALA A 296 -34.56 4.39 11.34
C ALA A 296 -35.16 3.35 10.36
N PRO A 297 -36.02 2.41 10.77
CA PRO A 297 -36.68 1.50 9.84
C PRO A 297 -37.59 2.18 8.81
N SER A 298 -38.18 3.34 9.14
CA SER A 298 -38.98 4.13 8.18
C SER A 298 -38.12 4.80 7.11
N ARG A 299 -36.85 5.12 7.43
CA ARG A 299 -35.87 5.68 6.48
C ARG A 299 -35.37 4.63 5.49
N SER A 300 -35.14 3.41 5.98
CA SER A 300 -34.76 2.25 5.17
C SER A 300 -35.08 0.96 5.91
N SER A 301 -35.68 -0.01 5.21
CA SER A 301 -35.93 -1.35 5.76
C SER A 301 -34.66 -2.15 6.04
N ARG A 302 -33.49 -1.63 5.63
CA ARG A 302 -32.18 -2.23 5.93
C ARG A 302 -31.59 -1.75 7.26
N ASN A 303 -32.16 -0.72 7.88
CA ASN A 303 -31.69 -0.24 9.18
C ASN A 303 -32.10 -1.22 10.28
N ASN A 304 -31.12 -1.72 11.04
CA ASN A 304 -31.33 -2.67 12.12
C ASN A 304 -30.39 -2.35 13.31
N LEU A 305 -30.62 -1.18 13.92
CA LEU A 305 -29.75 -0.65 14.98
C LEU A 305 -29.82 -1.46 16.28
N ARG A 306 -30.90 -2.23 16.50
CA ARG A 306 -31.02 -3.19 17.62
C ARG A 306 -30.03 -4.35 17.54
N ALA A 307 -29.45 -4.61 16.37
CA ALA A 307 -28.44 -5.65 16.16
C ALA A 307 -27.02 -5.07 16.04
N PHE A 308 -26.83 -3.77 16.32
CA PHE A 308 -25.53 -3.14 16.22
C PHE A 308 -24.61 -3.63 17.33
N GLU A 309 -23.56 -4.36 16.97
CA GLU A 309 -22.58 -4.90 17.90
C GLU A 309 -21.20 -5.07 17.23
N GLY A 310 -20.15 -5.14 18.04
CA GLY A 310 -18.79 -5.43 17.62
C GLY A 310 -18.01 -4.25 17.03
N PHE A 311 -18.55 -3.04 17.08
CA PHE A 311 -17.85 -1.81 16.69
C PHE A 311 -17.09 -1.18 17.86
N VAL A 312 -16.02 -0.45 17.54
CA VAL A 312 -15.20 0.31 18.50
C VAL A 312 -15.35 1.80 18.21
N VAL A 313 -16.41 2.40 18.77
CA VAL A 313 -16.78 3.80 18.53
C VAL A 313 -16.34 4.76 19.64
N ASP A 314 -15.68 4.22 20.67
CA ASP A 314 -15.07 4.99 21.75
C ASP A 314 -13.71 4.37 22.13
N GLY A 315 -13.03 4.96 23.10
CA GLY A 315 -11.71 4.55 23.56
C GLY A 315 -10.58 5.23 22.79
N PRO A 316 -9.36 5.23 23.36
CA PRO A 316 -8.22 5.89 22.76
C PRO A 316 -7.71 5.13 21.53
N GLU A 317 -7.24 5.88 20.55
CA GLU A 317 -6.64 5.38 19.30
C GLU A 317 -5.20 5.87 19.20
N TYR A 318 -4.32 5.01 18.69
CA TYR A 318 -2.89 5.30 18.61
C TYR A 318 -2.32 5.06 17.22
N LEU A 319 -1.19 5.67 16.94
CA LEU A 319 -0.29 5.32 15.84
C LEU A 319 1.01 4.82 16.48
N SER A 320 1.48 3.64 16.07
CA SER A 320 2.70 3.03 16.60
C SER A 320 3.70 2.77 15.48
N VAL A 321 4.98 3.01 15.78
CA VAL A 321 6.14 2.61 14.98
C VAL A 321 6.75 1.37 15.63
N PHE A 322 7.08 0.37 14.81
CA PHE A 322 7.72 -0.87 15.23
C PHE A 322 8.99 -1.11 14.44
N ASP A 323 10.05 -1.57 15.11
CA ASP A 323 11.24 -2.10 14.46
C ASP A 323 10.85 -3.33 13.63
N GLY A 324 11.23 -3.39 12.35
CA GLY A 324 10.77 -4.44 11.45
C GLY A 324 11.27 -5.84 11.81
N ALA A 325 12.55 -5.97 12.20
CA ALA A 325 13.19 -7.26 12.45
C ALA A 325 12.68 -7.89 13.73
N THR A 326 12.39 -7.06 14.71
CA THR A 326 12.17 -7.52 16.07
C THR A 326 10.75 -7.26 16.55
N GLY A 327 10.01 -6.35 15.90
CA GLY A 327 8.67 -5.94 16.28
C GLY A 327 8.63 -5.11 17.56
N ASP A 328 9.77 -4.70 18.14
CA ASP A 328 9.74 -3.84 19.32
C ASP A 328 9.05 -2.53 18.98
N GLU A 329 8.22 -2.05 19.90
CA GLU A 329 7.68 -0.70 19.85
C GLU A 329 8.83 0.31 19.92
N LEU A 330 8.90 1.21 18.93
CA LEU A 330 9.83 2.34 18.90
C LEU A 330 9.17 3.60 19.47
N GLU A 331 7.97 3.96 18.99
CA GLU A 331 7.16 5.02 19.56
C GLU A 331 5.66 4.75 19.37
N THR A 332 4.85 5.21 20.33
CA THR A 332 3.39 5.26 20.21
C THR A 332 2.88 6.65 20.54
N ILE A 333 2.16 7.26 19.59
CA ILE A 333 1.48 8.55 19.73
C ILE A 333 -0.04 8.38 19.60
N ARG A 334 -0.82 9.44 19.88
CA ARG A 334 -2.25 9.43 19.56
C ARG A 334 -2.45 9.39 18.05
N TYR A 335 -3.43 8.61 17.61
CA TYR A 335 -3.82 8.60 16.20
C TYR A 335 -4.43 9.96 15.82
N LYS A 336 -4.02 10.50 14.68
CA LYS A 336 -4.54 11.74 14.10
C LYS A 336 -5.07 11.46 12.68
N PRO A 337 -6.27 11.96 12.32
CA PRO A 337 -7.21 12.65 13.20
C PRO A 337 -7.90 11.71 14.19
N GLY A 338 -8.29 12.26 15.33
CA GLY A 338 -9.11 11.55 16.30
C GLY A 338 -10.52 11.26 15.76
N ARG A 339 -11.19 10.29 16.40
CA ARG A 339 -12.53 9.82 16.02
C ARG A 339 -13.63 10.88 16.09
N HIS A 340 -13.55 11.79 17.05
CA HIS A 340 -14.58 12.76 17.43
C HIS A 340 -15.83 12.13 18.09
N ASP A 341 -16.59 11.32 17.35
CA ASP A 341 -17.83 10.68 17.81
C ASP A 341 -18.03 9.30 17.12
N ASP A 342 -19.20 8.69 17.23
CA ASP A 342 -19.52 7.41 16.60
C ASP A 342 -19.84 7.50 15.09
N GLY A 343 -19.64 8.67 14.47
CA GLY A 343 -19.96 8.93 13.07
C GLY A 343 -21.06 9.98 12.88
N LEU A 344 -21.68 10.51 13.95
CA LEU A 344 -22.73 11.53 13.85
C LEU A 344 -22.28 12.75 13.02
N MET A 345 -21.16 13.38 13.37
CA MET A 345 -20.58 14.50 12.60
C MET A 345 -19.95 14.07 11.27
N TRP A 346 -19.57 12.80 11.14
CA TRP A 346 -19.09 12.24 9.87
C TRP A 346 -20.21 11.94 8.87
N GLY A 347 -21.48 12.08 9.28
CA GLY A 347 -22.64 11.89 8.41
C GLY A 347 -23.21 10.47 8.36
N ASP A 348 -22.83 9.62 9.32
CA ASP A 348 -23.25 8.22 9.36
C ASP A 348 -24.72 8.01 9.73
N TYR A 349 -25.35 9.05 10.28
CA TYR A 349 -26.77 9.06 10.65
C TYR A 349 -27.66 9.82 9.65
N ALA A 350 -27.06 10.62 8.76
CA ALA A 350 -27.78 11.60 7.96
C ALA A 350 -28.57 10.96 6.81
N MET A 351 -27.95 9.98 6.16
CA MET A 351 -28.47 9.31 4.97
C MET A 351 -29.62 8.33 5.32
N SER A 352 -30.32 7.82 4.30
CA SER A 352 -31.43 6.89 4.50
C SER A 352 -30.99 5.57 5.16
N ARG A 353 -29.79 5.09 4.83
CA ARG A 353 -29.12 4.00 5.54
C ARG A 353 -28.30 4.61 6.68
N ILE A 354 -28.64 4.24 7.90
CA ILE A 354 -27.99 4.74 9.13
C ILE A 354 -26.94 3.70 9.54
N GLU A 355 -25.68 4.10 9.50
CA GLU A 355 -24.51 3.21 9.60
C GLU A 355 -23.45 3.80 10.53
N PRO A 356 -23.69 3.84 11.85
CA PRO A 356 -22.71 4.32 12.81
C PRO A 356 -21.37 3.58 12.66
N GLY A 357 -20.25 4.29 12.80
CA GLY A 357 -18.92 3.70 12.61
C GLY A 357 -18.55 3.41 11.15
N ASN A 358 -19.23 3.99 10.16
CA ASN A 358 -18.95 3.76 8.74
C ASN A 358 -17.93 4.76 8.19
N ARG A 359 -18.33 6.02 7.97
CA ARG A 359 -17.46 7.04 7.34
C ARG A 359 -16.30 7.42 8.25
N VAL A 360 -16.53 7.39 9.55
CA VAL A 360 -15.49 7.67 10.54
C VAL A 360 -14.37 6.63 10.50
N ASP A 361 -14.65 5.35 10.23
CA ASP A 361 -13.64 4.28 10.22
C ASP A 361 -13.19 3.89 8.81
N ARG A 362 -13.09 4.90 7.93
CA ARG A 362 -12.48 4.78 6.61
C ARG A 362 -11.03 5.26 6.66
N PHE A 363 -10.08 4.35 6.75
CA PHE A 363 -8.66 4.68 6.85
C PHE A 363 -7.89 4.36 5.58
N LEU A 364 -6.94 5.23 5.21
CA LEU A 364 -5.95 4.97 4.16
C LEU A 364 -4.55 5.24 4.68
N ALA A 365 -3.54 4.64 4.05
CA ALA A 365 -2.14 4.94 4.33
C ALA A 365 -1.30 4.85 3.05
N ASN A 366 -0.27 5.68 2.95
CA ASN A 366 0.71 5.69 1.86
C ASN A 366 2.12 6.03 2.36
N VAL A 367 3.14 5.70 1.57
CA VAL A 367 4.48 6.28 1.67
C VAL A 367 4.62 7.35 0.59
N ALA A 368 5.27 8.47 0.89
CA ALA A 368 5.53 9.53 -0.08
C ALA A 368 6.88 10.20 0.18
N TYR A 369 7.64 10.50 -0.88
CA TYR A 369 8.87 11.27 -0.83
C TYR A 369 8.57 12.79 -0.89
N LEU A 370 7.97 13.31 0.18
CA LEU A 370 7.47 14.69 0.25
C LEU A 370 8.59 15.74 0.20
N ASP A 371 9.83 15.41 0.51
CA ASP A 371 10.97 16.32 0.34
C ASP A 371 11.86 15.96 -0.86
N GLY A 372 11.45 14.96 -1.65
CA GLY A 372 12.19 14.42 -2.79
C GLY A 372 13.34 13.47 -2.43
N GLU A 373 13.62 13.26 -1.14
CA GLU A 373 14.80 12.52 -0.69
C GLU A 373 14.43 11.40 0.31
N HIS A 374 13.55 11.67 1.27
CA HIS A 374 13.24 10.78 2.38
C HIS A 374 11.76 10.36 2.38
N PRO A 375 11.47 9.08 2.66
CA PRO A 375 10.11 8.60 2.74
C PRO A 375 9.39 9.15 3.99
N SER A 376 8.17 9.61 3.79
CA SER A 376 7.24 10.05 4.83
C SER A 376 6.01 9.13 4.86
N ALA A 377 5.45 8.90 6.04
CA ALA A 377 4.21 8.15 6.21
C ALA A 377 3.01 9.09 6.13
N VAL A 378 2.06 8.82 5.24
CA VAL A 378 0.81 9.58 5.11
C VAL A 378 -0.35 8.72 5.58
N PHE A 379 -1.15 9.20 6.52
CA PHE A 379 -2.37 8.53 7.00
C PHE A 379 -3.59 9.42 6.74
N ALA A 380 -4.70 8.80 6.33
CA ALA A 380 -5.95 9.50 6.09
C ALA A 380 -7.12 8.88 6.85
N ARG A 381 -8.12 9.70 7.18
CA ARG A 381 -9.40 9.27 7.75
C ARG A 381 -10.59 10.00 7.11
N GLY A 382 -11.54 9.23 6.60
CA GLY A 382 -12.74 9.70 5.92
C GLY A 382 -12.46 10.21 4.51
N TYR A 383 -13.34 9.90 3.55
CA TYR A 383 -13.28 10.41 2.17
C TYR A 383 -14.65 10.70 1.54
N TYR A 384 -15.73 10.16 2.10
CA TYR A 384 -17.09 10.41 1.59
C TYR A 384 -17.62 11.80 1.95
N THR A 385 -17.29 12.27 3.16
CA THR A 385 -17.75 13.53 3.75
C THR A 385 -16.53 14.30 4.23
N ARG A 386 -16.29 14.46 5.54
CA ARG A 386 -15.03 15.02 6.05
C ARG A 386 -13.86 14.14 5.60
N SER A 387 -12.85 14.79 5.04
CA SER A 387 -11.63 14.17 4.53
C SER A 387 -10.42 14.77 5.21
N THR A 388 -9.52 13.92 5.67
CA THR A 388 -8.35 14.35 6.43
C THR A 388 -7.13 13.54 6.05
N LEU A 389 -5.97 14.19 6.06
CA LEU A 389 -4.68 13.56 5.80
C LEU A 389 -3.65 14.14 6.76
N VAL A 390 -2.73 13.32 7.25
CA VAL A 390 -1.59 13.75 8.07
C VAL A 390 -0.33 13.07 7.56
N SER A 391 0.76 13.83 7.45
CA SER A 391 2.08 13.30 7.13
C SER A 391 2.95 13.25 8.39
N TYR A 392 3.73 12.17 8.50
CA TYR A 392 4.74 12.00 9.54
C TYR A 392 6.09 11.63 8.95
N ARG A 393 7.12 12.24 9.49
CA ARG A 393 8.51 11.84 9.32
C ARG A 393 9.01 11.10 10.56
N TRP A 394 9.76 10.04 10.36
CA TRP A 394 10.44 9.30 11.42
C TRP A 394 11.93 9.65 11.38
N ASP A 395 12.50 10.04 12.52
CA ASP A 395 13.93 10.41 12.63
C ASP A 395 14.78 9.36 13.36
N GLY A 396 14.26 8.14 13.52
CA GLY A 396 14.87 7.05 14.31
C GLY A 396 14.59 7.12 15.80
N GLU A 397 14.04 8.24 16.30
CA GLU A 397 13.69 8.40 17.71
C GLU A 397 12.24 8.84 17.91
N ARG A 398 11.72 9.70 17.03
CA ARG A 398 10.41 10.35 17.17
C ARG A 398 9.70 10.57 15.83
N LEU A 399 8.40 10.36 15.84
CA LEU A 399 7.48 10.85 14.83
C LEU A 399 7.35 12.37 14.92
N ARG A 400 7.54 13.03 13.79
CA ARG A 400 7.28 14.45 13.59
C ARG A 400 6.17 14.61 12.58
N GLU A 401 5.13 15.33 12.96
CA GLU A 401 4.09 15.75 12.01
C GLU A 401 4.67 16.83 11.09
N ASP A 402 4.63 16.61 9.78
CA ASP A 402 5.08 17.59 8.79
C ASP A 402 3.91 18.53 8.44
N TRP A 403 2.75 17.98 8.07
CA TRP A 403 1.52 18.75 7.85
C TRP A 403 0.24 17.97 8.22
N TYR A 404 -0.89 18.69 8.31
CA TYR A 404 -2.22 18.13 8.54
C TYR A 404 -3.28 18.87 7.73
N VAL A 405 -3.97 18.11 6.89
CA VAL A 405 -5.08 18.54 6.03
C VAL A 405 -6.41 18.10 6.64
N ASP A 406 -7.38 19.01 6.66
CA ASP A 406 -8.73 18.76 7.16
C ASP A 406 -9.75 19.57 6.38
N SER A 407 -10.62 18.89 5.63
CA SER A 407 -11.71 19.57 4.90
C SER A 407 -12.70 20.29 5.80
N GLY A 408 -12.67 20.04 7.10
CA GLY A 408 -13.75 20.39 8.01
C GLY A 408 -14.98 19.49 7.79
N TRP A 409 -16.00 19.73 8.60
CA TRP A 409 -17.23 18.94 8.58
C TRP A 409 -18.08 19.29 7.37
N GLY A 410 -18.69 18.29 6.72
CA GLY A 410 -19.76 18.55 5.75
C GLY A 410 -20.96 19.14 6.50
N PRO A 411 -21.41 20.38 6.19
CA PRO A 411 -22.51 20.99 6.92
C PRO A 411 -23.80 20.18 6.79
N MET A 412 -24.50 20.02 7.91
CA MET A 412 -25.81 19.35 7.95
C MET A 412 -26.78 20.24 8.73
N SER A 413 -27.97 20.41 8.19
CA SER A 413 -29.09 21.06 8.88
C SER A 413 -29.82 20.10 9.83
N ASN A 414 -29.66 18.79 9.63
CA ASN A 414 -30.22 17.75 10.49
C ASN A 414 -29.39 16.46 10.36
N PRO A 415 -28.70 15.99 11.41
CA PRO A 415 -27.81 14.84 11.32
C PRO A 415 -28.54 13.49 11.16
N PHE A 416 -29.88 13.47 11.21
CA PHE A 416 -30.69 12.26 11.00
C PHE A 416 -31.45 12.27 9.66
N ASN A 417 -31.40 13.37 8.90
CA ASN A 417 -32.13 13.52 7.64
C ASN A 417 -31.54 14.62 6.75
N ASP A 418 -30.31 14.43 6.31
CA ASP A 418 -29.63 15.34 5.38
C ASP A 418 -28.66 14.55 4.48
N SER A 419 -27.90 15.25 3.64
CA SER A 419 -26.88 14.66 2.77
C SER A 419 -25.58 15.47 2.81
N PRO A 420 -24.61 15.10 3.66
CA PRO A 420 -23.29 15.73 3.70
C PRO A 420 -22.37 15.33 2.53
N HIS A 421 -22.88 14.59 1.53
CA HIS A 421 -22.15 14.27 0.31
C HIS A 421 -22.25 15.40 -0.70
N GLY A 422 -21.14 15.66 -1.41
CA GLY A 422 -21.10 16.61 -2.51
C GLY A 422 -21.14 18.10 -2.09
N VAL A 423 -21.09 18.39 -0.79
CA VAL A 423 -21.02 19.74 -0.23
C VAL A 423 -19.62 20.06 0.24
N ASP A 424 -19.21 21.33 0.17
CA ASP A 424 -17.94 21.78 0.73
C ASP A 424 -17.93 21.58 2.25
N GLY A 425 -16.79 21.10 2.77
CA GLY A 425 -16.56 21.08 4.20
C GLY A 425 -16.39 22.49 4.77
N THR A 426 -16.43 22.62 6.09
CA THR A 426 -16.36 23.92 6.77
C THR A 426 -15.00 24.61 6.68
N ASP A 427 -13.94 23.92 6.26
CA ASP A 427 -12.63 24.54 6.06
C ASP A 427 -12.59 25.34 4.73
N PRO A 428 -12.14 26.59 4.73
CA PRO A 428 -12.15 27.44 3.54
C PRO A 428 -11.09 27.08 2.49
N GLU A 429 -10.04 26.34 2.86
CA GLU A 429 -8.95 25.93 1.97
C GLU A 429 -9.17 24.51 1.46
N TYR A 430 -9.52 23.60 2.36
CA TYR A 430 -9.63 22.16 2.08
C TYR A 430 -11.06 21.67 1.88
N GLY A 431 -12.07 22.55 2.00
CA GLY A 431 -13.48 22.18 1.95
C GLY A 431 -13.90 21.42 0.69
N THR A 432 -13.19 21.61 -0.43
CA THR A 432 -13.48 20.89 -1.69
C THR A 432 -13.05 19.42 -1.69
N LEU A 433 -12.26 18.96 -0.71
CA LEU A 433 -11.80 17.57 -0.61
C LEU A 433 -12.91 16.58 -0.26
N THR A 434 -14.01 17.06 0.33
CA THR A 434 -15.14 16.21 0.66
C THR A 434 -15.61 15.41 -0.55
N THR A 435 -15.95 14.14 -0.37
CA THR A 435 -16.42 13.24 -1.44
C THR A 435 -15.38 12.92 -2.52
N GLN A 436 -14.13 13.39 -2.45
CA GLN A 436 -13.14 13.16 -3.52
C GLN A 436 -12.26 11.92 -3.31
N GLY A 437 -12.02 11.50 -2.07
CA GLY A 437 -11.10 10.41 -1.77
C GLY A 437 -11.64 9.04 -2.21
N PHE A 438 -10.74 8.12 -2.52
CA PHE A 438 -11.07 6.79 -3.04
C PHE A 438 -10.85 5.72 -1.97
N HIS A 439 -11.19 4.47 -2.28
CA HIS A 439 -10.74 3.32 -1.50
C HIS A 439 -9.25 2.98 -1.66
N SER A 440 -8.44 3.97 -2.03
CA SER A 440 -7.00 3.92 -2.22
C SER A 440 -6.43 5.35 -2.19
N ILE A 441 -5.11 5.46 -2.17
CA ILE A 441 -4.32 6.69 -2.16
C ILE A 441 -2.99 6.36 -2.84
N SER A 442 -2.42 7.31 -3.59
CA SER A 442 -1.13 7.15 -4.28
C SER A 442 -0.26 8.38 -4.05
N ALA A 443 1.04 8.27 -4.36
CA ALA A 443 1.96 9.40 -4.35
C ALA A 443 2.84 9.35 -5.59
N ALA A 444 3.00 10.50 -6.24
CA ALA A 444 3.75 10.67 -7.48
C ALA A 444 4.23 12.12 -7.59
N ASP A 445 5.36 12.34 -8.25
CA ASP A 445 5.82 13.69 -8.63
C ASP A 445 5.00 14.14 -9.85
N VAL A 446 3.84 14.74 -9.59
CA VAL A 446 2.88 15.06 -10.63
C VAL A 446 3.20 16.37 -11.31
N ASP A 447 3.90 17.29 -10.63
CA ASP A 447 4.23 18.62 -11.15
C ASP A 447 5.69 18.79 -11.62
N GLY A 448 6.53 17.79 -11.38
CA GLY A 448 7.91 17.69 -11.87
C GLY A 448 8.94 18.47 -11.06
N ASP A 449 8.66 18.77 -9.78
CA ASP A 449 9.57 19.49 -8.90
C ASP A 449 10.59 18.59 -8.18
N GLY A 450 10.44 17.27 -8.33
CA GLY A 450 11.28 16.23 -7.71
C GLY A 450 10.74 15.71 -6.38
N ARG A 451 9.57 16.15 -5.94
CA ARG A 451 8.88 15.70 -4.73
C ARG A 451 7.60 14.99 -5.13
N GLN A 452 7.06 14.19 -4.21
CA GLN A 452 5.81 13.49 -4.49
C GLN A 452 4.63 14.19 -3.83
N GLU A 453 3.60 14.44 -4.63
CA GLU A 453 2.30 14.88 -4.18
C GLU A 453 1.46 13.67 -3.80
N VAL A 454 0.43 13.89 -2.97
CA VAL A 454 -0.48 12.83 -2.53
C VAL A 454 -1.75 12.87 -3.39
N VAL A 455 -1.88 11.90 -4.29
CA VAL A 455 -3.08 11.72 -5.12
C VAL A 455 -4.17 11.04 -4.29
N TYR A 456 -5.18 11.83 -3.91
CA TYR A 456 -6.28 11.44 -3.04
C TYR A 456 -7.56 11.22 -3.85
N GLY A 457 -7.53 10.26 -4.78
CA GLY A 457 -8.66 9.97 -5.65
C GLY A 457 -8.89 11.09 -6.65
N SER A 458 -9.99 11.84 -6.48
CA SER A 458 -10.38 12.94 -7.36
C SER A 458 -9.74 14.30 -7.01
N ALA A 459 -8.85 14.36 -6.02
CA ALA A 459 -8.08 15.55 -5.64
C ALA A 459 -6.62 15.20 -5.38
N THR A 460 -5.74 16.21 -5.38
CA THR A 460 -4.30 16.04 -5.12
C THR A 460 -3.85 17.06 -4.07
N ILE A 461 -3.12 16.59 -3.06
CA ILE A 461 -2.47 17.41 -2.03
C ILE A 461 -1.01 17.56 -2.39
N ASP A 462 -0.50 18.78 -2.29
CA ASP A 462 0.88 19.14 -2.61
C ASP A 462 1.87 18.53 -1.60
N ASP A 463 3.17 18.51 -1.93
CA ASP A 463 4.24 17.97 -1.06
C ASP A 463 4.24 18.61 0.35
N ASP A 464 3.91 19.91 0.39
CA ASP A 464 3.87 20.74 1.60
C ASP A 464 2.54 20.68 2.39
N GLY A 465 1.58 19.90 1.90
CA GLY A 465 0.26 19.71 2.50
C GLY A 465 -0.79 20.72 2.03
N SER A 466 -0.46 21.67 1.15
CA SER A 466 -1.46 22.54 0.54
C SER A 466 -2.33 21.79 -0.47
N LEU A 467 -3.52 22.34 -0.80
CA LEU A 467 -4.39 21.74 -1.81
C LEU A 467 -3.88 22.12 -3.20
N LEU A 468 -3.26 21.18 -3.93
CA LEU A 468 -2.84 21.41 -5.32
C LEU A 468 -4.07 21.62 -6.22
N TYR A 469 -5.02 20.67 -6.20
CA TYR A 469 -6.33 20.85 -6.82
C TYR A 469 -7.39 19.86 -6.31
N SER A 470 -8.64 20.16 -6.64
CA SER A 470 -9.78 19.25 -6.53
C SER A 470 -10.54 19.27 -7.86
N SER A 471 -10.80 18.09 -8.46
CA SER A 471 -11.41 18.03 -9.80
C SER A 471 -12.94 18.11 -9.77
N PHE A 472 -13.49 18.87 -10.72
CA PHE A 472 -14.91 19.07 -10.95
C PHE A 472 -15.23 18.96 -12.45
N ASP A 473 -16.48 18.63 -12.76
CA ASP A 473 -17.00 18.74 -14.12
C ASP A 473 -18.51 19.07 -14.11
N GLU A 474 -19.03 19.51 -15.25
CA GLU A 474 -20.45 19.80 -15.42
C GLU A 474 -21.28 18.51 -15.47
N MET A 475 -22.29 18.44 -14.63
CA MET A 475 -23.26 17.35 -14.64
C MET A 475 -24.00 17.29 -15.99
N PRO A 476 -23.94 16.16 -16.72
CA PRO A 476 -24.50 16.07 -18.06
C PRO A 476 -26.02 15.91 -18.07
N GLU A 477 -26.63 16.04 -19.25
CA GLU A 477 -28.05 15.69 -19.47
C GLU A 477 -28.32 14.23 -19.05
N GLY A 478 -29.42 14.01 -18.31
CA GLY A 478 -29.79 12.69 -17.76
C GLY A 478 -29.22 12.36 -16.37
N SER A 479 -28.27 13.16 -15.88
CA SER A 479 -27.80 13.11 -14.48
C SER A 479 -28.87 13.59 -13.48
N ALA A 480 -28.55 13.57 -12.19
CA ALA A 480 -29.43 14.03 -11.13
C ALA A 480 -29.64 15.55 -11.15
N THR A 481 -28.63 16.32 -11.57
CA THR A 481 -28.62 17.79 -11.56
C THR A 481 -27.93 18.38 -12.80
N PRO A 482 -28.50 18.24 -14.01
CA PRO A 482 -27.85 18.70 -15.24
C PRO A 482 -27.45 20.18 -15.24
N GLY A 483 -26.26 20.50 -15.78
CA GLY A 483 -25.71 21.85 -15.89
C GLY A 483 -25.09 22.42 -14.61
N VAL A 484 -25.05 21.63 -13.52
CA VAL A 484 -24.42 22.00 -12.25
C VAL A 484 -22.97 21.51 -12.25
N GLN A 485 -22.02 22.36 -11.85
CA GLN A 485 -20.65 21.93 -11.57
C GLN A 485 -20.65 21.03 -10.33
N ALA A 486 -20.15 19.82 -10.48
CA ALA A 486 -20.06 18.82 -9.42
C ALA A 486 -18.65 18.27 -9.34
N ARG A 487 -18.28 17.81 -8.14
CA ARG A 487 -17.06 17.04 -7.93
C ARG A 487 -17.08 15.81 -8.84
N LEU A 488 -15.91 15.39 -9.33
CA LEU A 488 -15.83 14.06 -9.97
C LEU A 488 -16.25 12.95 -8.99
N GLY A 489 -15.87 13.11 -7.72
CA GLY A 489 -16.37 12.30 -6.62
C GLY A 489 -15.62 10.99 -6.43
N HIS A 490 -16.07 10.23 -5.42
CA HIS A 490 -15.47 8.98 -4.94
C HIS A 490 -15.43 7.88 -6.02
N GLY A 491 -14.45 6.98 -5.86
CA GLY A 491 -14.22 5.86 -6.75
C GLY A 491 -13.51 4.66 -6.11
N ASP A 492 -13.58 3.54 -6.83
CA ASP A 492 -13.10 2.22 -6.39
C ASP A 492 -11.74 1.82 -6.99
N ALA A 493 -11.28 2.50 -8.05
CA ALA A 493 -9.99 2.24 -8.69
C ALA A 493 -9.36 3.50 -9.27
N MET A 494 -8.04 3.60 -9.13
CA MET A 494 -7.21 4.73 -9.56
C MET A 494 -5.83 4.24 -9.99
N HIS A 495 -5.29 4.83 -11.05
CA HIS A 495 -3.99 4.49 -11.62
C HIS A 495 -3.24 5.77 -11.96
N VAL A 496 -2.02 5.93 -11.42
CA VAL A 496 -1.19 7.15 -11.55
C VAL A 496 0.17 6.74 -12.11
N THR A 497 0.48 7.16 -13.34
CA THR A 497 1.76 6.92 -14.02
C THR A 497 1.77 7.69 -15.34
N ASP A 498 2.82 7.53 -16.13
CA ASP A 498 2.88 8.00 -17.51
C ASP A 498 2.02 7.07 -18.38
N ILE A 499 0.82 7.53 -18.77
CA ILE A 499 -0.16 6.73 -19.53
C ILE A 499 -0.05 7.09 -21.01
N ASP A 500 0.08 8.37 -21.33
CA ASP A 500 0.28 8.90 -22.68
C ASP A 500 1.70 9.48 -22.82
N PRO A 501 2.70 8.70 -23.26
CA PRO A 501 4.09 9.15 -23.30
C PRO A 501 4.34 10.26 -24.34
N ASP A 502 3.38 10.52 -25.23
CA ASP A 502 3.44 11.67 -26.16
C ASP A 502 2.99 12.98 -25.48
N ARG A 503 2.50 12.92 -24.24
CA ARG A 503 2.09 14.04 -23.41
C ARG A 503 3.06 14.23 -22.24
N PRO A 504 3.69 15.42 -22.08
CA PRO A 504 4.57 15.64 -20.94
C PRO A 504 3.82 15.60 -19.59
N GLY A 505 4.41 14.92 -18.61
CA GLY A 505 3.87 14.78 -17.27
C GLY A 505 3.23 13.41 -17.06
N LEU A 506 2.55 13.24 -15.92
CA LEU A 506 1.82 12.02 -15.60
C LEU A 506 0.32 12.20 -15.83
N GLU A 507 -0.40 11.08 -15.88
CA GLU A 507 -1.85 11.05 -15.89
C GLU A 507 -2.43 10.24 -14.73
N ILE A 508 -3.70 10.52 -14.42
CA ILE A 508 -4.50 9.78 -13.45
C ILE A 508 -5.73 9.23 -14.16
N TYR A 509 -5.82 7.90 -14.26
CA TYR A 509 -7.03 7.22 -14.71
C TYR A 509 -7.88 6.78 -13.52
N THR A 510 -9.15 7.19 -13.48
CA THR A 510 -10.10 6.90 -12.39
C THR A 510 -11.43 6.35 -12.90
N VAL A 511 -12.13 5.66 -12.01
CA VAL A 511 -13.54 5.29 -12.14
C VAL A 511 -14.35 5.77 -10.93
N HIS A 512 -15.64 6.06 -11.09
CA HIS A 512 -16.46 6.74 -10.08
C HIS A 512 -17.75 5.99 -9.72
N GLU A 513 -18.07 5.95 -8.41
CA GLU A 513 -19.24 5.24 -7.83
C GLU A 513 -20.53 6.08 -7.89
N GLY A 514 -20.42 7.41 -7.97
CA GLY A 514 -21.53 8.34 -7.77
C GLY A 514 -22.70 8.21 -8.76
N ALA A 515 -22.56 7.41 -9.82
CA ALA A 515 -23.61 7.07 -10.77
C ALA A 515 -24.30 8.33 -11.33
N ARG A 516 -25.62 8.48 -11.12
CA ARG A 516 -26.37 9.67 -11.57
C ARG A 516 -25.98 10.97 -10.86
N SER A 517 -25.25 10.88 -9.75
CA SER A 517 -24.78 12.02 -8.95
C SER A 517 -23.32 12.40 -9.24
N ALA A 518 -22.62 11.66 -10.10
CA ALA A 518 -21.29 12.01 -10.58
C ALA A 518 -21.36 12.50 -12.03
N PRO A 519 -20.52 13.49 -12.43
CA PRO A 519 -20.50 13.98 -13.79
C PRO A 519 -19.90 12.97 -14.77
N LEU A 520 -18.95 12.14 -14.30
CA LEU A 520 -18.24 11.13 -15.08
C LEU A 520 -18.27 9.78 -14.34
N GLY A 521 -18.35 8.69 -15.09
CA GLY A 521 -18.15 7.33 -14.57
C GLY A 521 -16.69 6.86 -14.66
N TYR A 522 -15.91 7.44 -15.57
CA TYR A 522 -14.48 7.24 -15.72
C TYR A 522 -13.85 8.51 -16.29
N ALA A 523 -12.57 8.74 -15.98
CA ALA A 523 -11.81 9.89 -16.47
C ALA A 523 -10.32 9.55 -16.57
N LEU A 524 -9.67 10.04 -17.63
CA LEU A 524 -8.23 10.26 -17.66
C LEU A 524 -7.97 11.75 -17.44
N ARG A 525 -7.09 12.07 -16.49
CA ARG A 525 -6.77 13.44 -16.11
C ARG A 525 -5.28 13.71 -16.20
N ASP A 526 -4.94 14.95 -16.52
CA ASP A 526 -3.62 15.52 -16.28
C ASP A 526 -3.33 15.47 -14.77
N ALA A 527 -2.23 14.85 -14.36
CA ALA A 527 -1.95 14.62 -12.94
C ALA A 527 -1.55 15.89 -12.18
N ALA A 528 -0.94 16.87 -12.85
CA ALA A 528 -0.49 18.13 -12.23
C ALA A 528 -1.65 19.11 -11.98
N THR A 529 -2.64 19.10 -12.88
CA THR A 529 -3.70 20.13 -12.92
C THR A 529 -5.09 19.61 -12.62
N GLY A 530 -5.29 18.28 -12.72
CA GLY A 530 -6.60 17.65 -12.58
C GLY A 530 -7.55 17.90 -13.76
N GLU A 531 -7.07 18.46 -14.87
CA GLU A 531 -7.84 18.65 -16.10
C GLU A 531 -8.27 17.31 -16.69
N VAL A 532 -9.56 17.15 -16.98
CA VAL A 532 -10.07 15.96 -17.66
C VAL A 532 -9.66 15.99 -19.13
N LEU A 533 -8.75 15.09 -19.51
CA LEU A 533 -8.29 14.91 -20.89
C LEU A 533 -9.38 14.24 -21.73
N TYR A 534 -9.94 13.16 -21.17
CA TYR A 534 -11.19 12.57 -21.63
C TYR A 534 -11.89 11.82 -20.50
N GLY A 535 -13.18 11.56 -20.68
CA GLY A 535 -14.00 10.82 -19.74
C GLY A 535 -15.41 10.66 -20.27
N GLY A 536 -16.23 9.89 -19.56
CA GLY A 536 -17.60 9.67 -19.99
C GLY A 536 -18.55 9.41 -18.83
N TYR A 537 -19.75 9.98 -18.94
CA TYR A 537 -20.86 9.70 -18.04
C TYR A 537 -21.48 8.34 -18.32
N THR A 538 -21.74 7.60 -17.25
CA THR A 538 -22.28 6.23 -17.30
C THR A 538 -23.64 6.12 -16.62
N GLY A 539 -23.92 7.01 -15.65
CA GLY A 539 -25.16 7.05 -14.88
C GLY A 539 -25.38 5.87 -13.94
N VAL A 540 -24.39 4.98 -13.83
CA VAL A 540 -24.34 3.79 -12.97
C VAL A 540 -22.98 3.75 -12.28
N ASP A 541 -22.87 2.95 -11.22
CA ASP A 541 -21.59 2.71 -10.55
C ASP A 541 -20.57 2.08 -11.52
N THR A 542 -19.38 2.68 -11.55
CA THR A 542 -18.21 2.20 -12.29
C THR A 542 -17.19 1.68 -11.30
N GLY A 543 -17.47 0.51 -10.71
CA GLY A 543 -16.66 0.01 -9.60
C GLY A 543 -15.28 -0.56 -9.97
N ARG A 544 -14.88 -0.62 -11.26
CA ARG A 544 -13.59 -1.17 -11.70
C ARG A 544 -13.05 -0.50 -12.96
N GLY A 545 -11.77 -0.15 -12.94
CA GLY A 545 -11.00 0.29 -14.10
C GLY A 545 -9.55 -0.18 -14.01
N MET A 546 -8.84 -0.18 -15.13
CA MET A 546 -7.45 -0.60 -15.24
C MET A 546 -6.75 0.11 -16.40
N ILE A 547 -5.42 0.18 -16.32
CA ILE A 547 -4.56 0.64 -17.41
C ILE A 547 -3.53 -0.43 -17.79
N GLY A 548 -2.95 -0.32 -18.97
CA GLY A 548 -1.79 -1.11 -19.37
C GLY A 548 -1.66 -1.29 -20.87
N ASP A 549 -0.43 -1.48 -21.33
CA ASP A 549 -0.11 -1.90 -22.69
C ASP A 549 -0.60 -3.33 -22.94
N VAL A 550 -1.80 -3.45 -23.52
CA VAL A 550 -2.43 -4.72 -23.92
C VAL A 550 -2.59 -4.78 -25.45
N LEU A 551 -2.39 -3.65 -26.13
CA LEU A 551 -2.34 -3.51 -27.57
C LEU A 551 -0.99 -2.88 -28.00
N PRO A 552 0.12 -3.63 -28.00
CA PRO A 552 1.47 -3.12 -28.31
C PRO A 552 1.68 -2.53 -29.73
N ASP A 553 0.64 -2.48 -30.56
CA ASP A 553 0.65 -1.80 -31.86
C ASP A 553 0.06 -0.37 -31.77
N GLU A 554 -0.46 0.02 -30.61
CA GLU A 554 -0.99 1.34 -30.28
C GLU A 554 -0.05 1.97 -29.22
N PRO A 555 0.39 3.23 -29.39
CA PRO A 555 1.27 3.88 -28.41
C PRO A 555 0.56 4.15 -27.07
N GLY A 556 1.33 4.04 -25.98
CA GLY A 556 0.88 4.34 -24.62
C GLY A 556 0.19 3.17 -23.91
N LEU A 557 -0.32 3.45 -22.72
CA LEU A 557 -1.09 2.48 -21.94
C LEU A 557 -2.58 2.63 -22.27
N GLU A 558 -3.23 1.55 -22.70
CA GLU A 558 -4.69 1.56 -22.82
C GLU A 558 -5.36 1.78 -21.46
N THR A 559 -6.55 2.38 -21.48
CA THR A 559 -7.44 2.47 -20.30
C THR A 559 -8.74 1.73 -20.56
N TRP A 560 -9.28 1.05 -19.54
CA TRP A 560 -10.59 0.43 -19.65
C TRP A 560 -11.31 0.36 -18.32
N ALA A 561 -12.62 0.17 -18.39
CA ALA A 561 -13.46 -0.03 -17.22
C ALA A 561 -14.65 -0.94 -17.52
N ASN A 562 -15.17 -1.56 -16.46
CA ASN A 562 -16.33 -2.44 -16.51
C ASN A 562 -17.38 -1.94 -15.52
N HIS A 563 -18.65 -1.94 -15.93
CA HIS A 563 -19.78 -1.77 -14.99
C HIS A 563 -20.36 -3.16 -14.66
N PRO A 564 -20.26 -3.63 -13.41
CA PRO A 564 -20.84 -4.92 -13.03
C PRO A 564 -22.38 -4.92 -13.08
N GLU A 565 -23.02 -3.76 -13.05
CA GLU A 565 -24.46 -3.61 -13.25
C GLU A 565 -24.75 -3.26 -14.71
N GLY A 566 -25.31 -4.22 -15.47
CA GLY A 566 -25.66 -4.06 -16.89
C GLY A 566 -26.56 -2.86 -17.16
N GLY A 567 -25.94 -1.71 -17.49
CA GLY A 567 -26.60 -0.52 -17.99
C GLY A 567 -27.20 -0.72 -19.38
N GLU A 568 -27.84 0.34 -19.91
CA GLU A 568 -28.54 0.31 -21.21
C GLU A 568 -27.62 0.02 -22.41
N ASN A 569 -26.30 0.14 -22.22
CA ASN A 569 -25.27 -0.25 -23.19
C ASN A 569 -24.53 -1.51 -22.73
N PRO A 570 -24.84 -2.71 -23.27
CA PRO A 570 -24.15 -3.94 -22.92
C PRO A 570 -22.67 -3.99 -23.34
N ALA A 571 -22.14 -2.94 -24.00
CA ALA A 571 -20.73 -2.81 -24.35
C ALA A 571 -19.83 -2.17 -23.26
N GLY A 572 -20.38 -1.70 -22.13
CA GLY A 572 -19.61 -1.10 -21.01
C GLY A 572 -18.91 0.22 -21.37
N VAL A 573 -17.97 0.68 -20.53
CA VAL A 573 -17.03 1.78 -20.86
C VAL A 573 -16.19 1.37 -22.07
N GLY A 574 -15.69 0.14 -22.08
CA GLY A 574 -14.86 -0.39 -23.14
C GLY A 574 -13.38 -0.04 -22.94
N LEU A 575 -12.58 -0.36 -23.96
CA LEU A 575 -11.14 -0.12 -24.03
C LEU A 575 -10.87 1.16 -24.82
N TRP A 576 -9.87 1.93 -24.40
CA TRP A 576 -9.46 3.20 -24.99
C TRP A 576 -7.94 3.23 -25.10
N THR A 577 -7.44 3.75 -26.21
CA THR A 577 -6.01 4.08 -26.34
C THR A 577 -5.65 5.26 -25.43
N ALA A 578 -4.37 5.45 -25.14
CA ALA A 578 -3.88 6.53 -24.29
C ALA A 578 -4.36 7.92 -24.76
N ASP A 579 -4.38 8.15 -26.07
CA ASP A 579 -4.87 9.39 -26.72
C ASP A 579 -6.40 9.58 -26.71
N GLY A 580 -7.16 8.68 -26.07
CA GLY A 580 -8.60 8.82 -25.85
C GLY A 580 -9.49 8.33 -27.01
N ARG A 581 -8.98 7.49 -27.91
CA ARG A 581 -9.80 6.82 -28.93
C ARG A 581 -10.33 5.47 -28.43
N ARG A 582 -11.64 5.29 -28.53
CA ARG A 582 -12.29 4.02 -28.18
C ARG A 582 -11.89 2.90 -29.14
N VAL A 583 -11.55 1.75 -28.57
CA VAL A 583 -11.29 0.49 -29.28
C VAL A 583 -12.52 -0.41 -29.17
N ASP A 584 -13.03 -0.87 -30.31
CA ASP A 584 -14.16 -1.79 -30.35
C ASP A 584 -13.71 -3.22 -29.99
N GLY A 585 -14.35 -3.83 -28.99
CA GLY A 585 -14.05 -5.20 -28.61
C GLY A 585 -14.46 -5.56 -27.19
N ALA A 586 -13.97 -6.71 -26.73
CA ALA A 586 -14.01 -7.07 -25.33
C ALA A 586 -12.88 -6.36 -24.56
N THR A 587 -13.09 -6.14 -23.28
CA THR A 587 -12.09 -5.57 -22.37
C THR A 587 -11.32 -6.67 -21.65
N PRO A 588 -10.05 -6.43 -21.30
CA PRO A 588 -9.31 -7.29 -20.37
C PRO A 588 -9.89 -7.31 -18.95
N GLY A 589 -9.28 -8.08 -18.05
CA GLY A 589 -9.57 -8.04 -16.60
C GLY A 589 -9.33 -6.67 -15.96
N THR A 590 -9.97 -6.41 -14.83
CA THR A 590 -9.93 -5.08 -14.16
C THR A 590 -9.60 -5.22 -12.67
N ASN A 591 -8.58 -6.00 -12.34
CA ASN A 591 -8.21 -6.28 -10.96
C ASN A 591 -6.78 -5.85 -10.64
N GLN A 592 -5.79 -6.65 -11.02
CA GLN A 592 -4.38 -6.40 -10.74
C GLN A 592 -3.57 -6.61 -12.02
N SER A 593 -2.74 -5.63 -12.40
CA SER A 593 -1.74 -5.82 -13.44
C SER A 593 -0.50 -6.53 -12.90
N ILE A 594 0.21 -7.21 -13.79
CA ILE A 594 1.49 -7.83 -13.51
C ILE A 594 2.37 -7.78 -14.77
N ARG A 595 3.62 -7.39 -14.60
CA ARG A 595 4.68 -7.49 -15.61
C ARG A 595 5.28 -8.89 -15.54
N TRP A 596 4.75 -9.81 -16.33
CA TRP A 596 5.10 -11.23 -16.27
C TRP A 596 5.80 -11.74 -17.54
N ALA A 597 5.31 -11.33 -18.71
CA ALA A 597 5.84 -11.76 -19.99
C ALA A 597 7.22 -11.15 -20.27
N ALA A 598 7.93 -11.74 -21.22
CA ALA A 598 9.26 -11.30 -21.60
C ALA A 598 9.31 -10.02 -22.45
N ASP A 599 8.16 -9.47 -22.87
CA ASP A 599 8.03 -8.46 -23.93
C ASP A 599 7.52 -7.09 -23.44
N LEU A 600 7.59 -6.83 -22.12
CA LEU A 600 7.17 -5.56 -21.46
C LEU A 600 5.67 -5.22 -21.56
N THR A 601 4.87 -6.04 -22.23
CA THR A 601 3.41 -5.88 -22.26
C THR A 601 2.79 -6.14 -20.88
N THR A 602 1.56 -5.67 -20.69
CA THR A 602 0.80 -5.84 -19.45
C THR A 602 0.02 -7.15 -19.42
N GLN A 603 0.21 -7.94 -18.38
CA GLN A 603 -0.65 -9.08 -18.05
C GLN A 603 -1.52 -8.76 -16.84
N LEU A 604 -2.54 -9.59 -16.61
CA LEU A 604 -3.53 -9.37 -15.57
C LEU A 604 -3.70 -10.61 -14.70
N VAL A 605 -3.82 -10.38 -13.39
CA VAL A 605 -4.16 -11.42 -12.43
C VAL A 605 -5.69 -11.54 -12.33
N HIS A 606 -6.17 -12.75 -12.54
CA HIS A 606 -7.58 -13.12 -12.44
C HIS A 606 -7.80 -14.11 -11.28
N GLY A 607 -9.03 -14.15 -10.78
CA GLY A 607 -9.47 -15.09 -9.74
C GLY A 607 -10.15 -14.40 -8.57
N ALA A 608 -11.28 -14.94 -8.14
CA ALA A 608 -11.98 -14.50 -6.93
C ALA A 608 -12.58 -15.71 -6.20
N THR A 609 -12.35 -15.80 -4.89
CA THR A 609 -12.99 -16.83 -4.05
C THR A 609 -14.18 -16.22 -3.34
N THR A 610 -15.36 -16.62 -3.80
CA THR A 610 -16.67 -16.15 -3.34
C THR A 610 -17.38 -17.30 -2.61
N GLU A 611 -18.70 -17.44 -2.77
CA GLU A 611 -19.37 -18.75 -2.66
C GLU A 611 -18.81 -19.79 -3.64
N THR A 612 -18.22 -19.33 -4.76
CA THR A 612 -17.54 -20.19 -5.74
C THR A 612 -16.05 -19.90 -5.73
N TYR A 613 -15.25 -20.95 -5.61
CA TYR A 613 -13.79 -20.87 -5.71
C TYR A 613 -13.37 -20.74 -7.18
N GLN A 614 -12.48 -19.79 -7.46
CA GLN A 614 -11.81 -19.64 -8.75
C GLN A 614 -10.30 -19.68 -8.52
N THR A 615 -9.61 -20.58 -9.21
CA THR A 615 -8.14 -20.65 -9.15
C THR A 615 -7.54 -19.37 -9.74
N PRO A 616 -6.55 -18.74 -9.07
CA PRO A 616 -5.90 -17.57 -9.63
C PRO A 616 -5.14 -17.89 -10.93
N THR A 617 -5.16 -16.96 -11.89
CA THR A 617 -4.45 -17.07 -13.17
C THR A 617 -3.72 -15.77 -13.49
N ILE A 618 -2.65 -15.87 -14.28
CA ILE A 618 -2.07 -14.73 -15.01
C ILE A 618 -2.52 -14.88 -16.46
N GLU A 619 -3.18 -13.87 -16.99
CA GLU A 619 -3.69 -13.83 -18.35
C GLU A 619 -3.02 -12.72 -19.15
N ASP A 620 -2.52 -13.09 -20.32
CA ASP A 620 -2.12 -12.17 -21.36
C ASP A 620 -3.27 -12.02 -22.34
N TRP A 621 -3.59 -10.78 -22.70
CA TRP A 621 -4.76 -10.49 -23.52
C TRP A 621 -4.70 -11.14 -24.91
N ARG A 622 -3.50 -11.25 -25.51
CA ARG A 622 -3.29 -11.79 -26.86
C ARG A 622 -2.93 -13.29 -26.83
N ARG A 623 -2.23 -13.75 -25.79
CA ARG A 623 -1.66 -15.10 -25.68
C ARG A 623 -2.51 -16.04 -24.81
N GLY A 624 -3.44 -15.52 -24.02
CA GLY A 624 -4.28 -16.26 -23.08
C GLY A 624 -3.59 -16.52 -21.74
N THR A 625 -4.00 -17.57 -21.03
CA THR A 625 -3.46 -17.90 -19.70
C THR A 625 -1.99 -18.30 -19.77
N LEU A 626 -1.12 -17.55 -19.07
CA LEU A 626 0.31 -17.84 -18.93
C LEU A 626 0.61 -18.66 -17.67
N LEU A 627 -0.16 -18.45 -16.59
CA LEU A 627 -0.03 -19.19 -15.33
C LEU A 627 -1.41 -19.59 -14.80
N THR A 628 -1.54 -20.81 -14.30
CA THR A 628 -2.64 -21.24 -13.42
C THR A 628 -2.05 -21.62 -12.07
N ALA A 629 -2.39 -20.87 -11.02
CA ALA A 629 -1.81 -21.04 -9.68
C ALA A 629 -2.56 -22.13 -8.88
N ASP A 630 -2.45 -23.39 -9.31
CA ASP A 630 -3.18 -24.50 -8.70
C ASP A 630 -2.92 -24.65 -7.19
N GLY A 631 -4.00 -24.86 -6.43
CA GLY A 631 -3.94 -25.05 -4.97
C GLY A 631 -3.85 -23.76 -4.14
N THR A 632 -3.85 -22.59 -4.80
CA THR A 632 -3.81 -21.27 -4.17
C THR A 632 -5.19 -20.60 -4.16
N THR A 633 -5.32 -19.43 -3.56
CA THR A 633 -6.54 -18.60 -3.60
C THR A 633 -6.18 -17.12 -3.61
N THR A 634 -7.04 -16.29 -4.19
CA THR A 634 -7.03 -14.85 -3.95
C THR A 634 -7.81 -14.49 -2.69
N SER A 635 -7.66 -13.24 -2.25
CA SER A 635 -8.18 -12.65 -1.02
C SER A 635 -9.36 -11.70 -1.28
N ASN A 636 -10.02 -11.26 -0.19
CA ASN A 636 -10.96 -10.13 -0.19
C ASN A 636 -12.22 -10.32 -1.07
N TRP A 637 -12.72 -11.57 -1.16
CA TRP A 637 -13.96 -11.93 -1.86
C TRP A 637 -14.00 -11.40 -3.30
N THR A 638 -14.84 -10.40 -3.62
CA THR A 638 -15.08 -9.95 -5.01
C THR A 638 -13.88 -9.21 -5.54
N LYS A 639 -13.11 -8.57 -4.65
CA LYS A 639 -11.90 -7.84 -5.02
C LYS A 639 -10.90 -8.81 -5.65
N GLY A 640 -10.76 -10.02 -5.09
CA GLY A 640 -9.98 -11.09 -5.70
C GLY A 640 -8.49 -10.76 -5.72
N ASN A 641 -8.00 -10.11 -4.67
CA ASN A 641 -6.63 -9.60 -4.65
C ASN A 641 -5.63 -10.75 -4.50
N PRO A 642 -4.51 -10.75 -5.24
CA PRO A 642 -3.32 -11.45 -4.76
C PRO A 642 -2.87 -10.84 -3.43
N SER A 643 -2.04 -11.57 -2.68
CA SER A 643 -1.48 -11.03 -1.43
C SER A 643 -0.47 -9.92 -1.70
N LEU A 644 0.34 -10.07 -2.75
CA LEU A 644 1.26 -9.07 -3.27
C LEU A 644 1.59 -9.37 -4.75
N VAL A 645 1.75 -8.33 -5.56
CA VAL A 645 2.46 -8.37 -6.84
C VAL A 645 3.58 -7.33 -6.77
N ALA A 646 4.83 -7.78 -6.88
CA ALA A 646 6.01 -6.91 -6.81
C ALA A 646 7.29 -7.62 -7.34
N ASP A 647 8.25 -6.86 -7.87
CA ASP A 647 9.65 -7.30 -8.13
C ASP A 647 10.40 -7.46 -6.79
N VAL A 648 10.21 -8.60 -6.13
CA VAL A 648 10.82 -8.87 -4.81
C VAL A 648 12.17 -9.57 -4.93
N PHE A 649 12.51 -10.09 -6.10
CA PHE A 649 13.83 -10.60 -6.48
C PHE A 649 13.86 -10.89 -7.99
N GLY A 650 14.97 -11.42 -8.50
CA GLY A 650 15.06 -11.74 -9.93
C GLY A 650 15.32 -10.49 -10.76
N ASP A 651 14.86 -10.47 -12.00
CA ASP A 651 14.97 -9.30 -12.88
C ASP A 651 13.75 -8.38 -12.69
N TRP A 652 13.56 -7.39 -13.58
CA TRP A 652 12.53 -6.36 -13.46
C TRP A 652 11.08 -6.85 -13.45
N ARG A 653 10.83 -8.13 -13.75
CA ARG A 653 9.47 -8.68 -13.78
C ARG A 653 8.97 -8.94 -12.38
N GLU A 654 7.66 -8.88 -12.23
CA GLU A 654 7.02 -8.93 -10.93
C GLU A 654 6.68 -10.37 -10.53
N GLU A 655 6.92 -10.71 -9.27
CA GLU A 655 6.44 -11.96 -8.69
C GLU A 655 4.96 -11.89 -8.34
N LEU A 656 4.29 -13.04 -8.39
CA LEU A 656 2.94 -13.24 -7.86
C LEU A 656 3.00 -13.98 -6.51
N LEU A 657 2.47 -13.36 -5.46
CA LEU A 657 2.31 -13.96 -4.14
C LEU A 657 0.83 -14.22 -3.85
N VAL A 658 0.48 -15.50 -3.67
CA VAL A 658 -0.89 -15.94 -3.35
C VAL A 658 -0.88 -17.06 -2.30
N PRO A 659 -1.78 -17.02 -1.30
CA PRO A 659 -1.79 -18.02 -0.24
C PRO A 659 -2.25 -19.38 -0.76
N LEU A 660 -1.71 -20.45 -0.18
CA LEU A 660 -2.36 -21.76 -0.27
C LEU A 660 -3.77 -21.68 0.34
N ARG A 661 -4.69 -22.50 -0.16
CA ARG A 661 -6.10 -22.49 0.27
C ARG A 661 -6.32 -22.73 1.77
N ASP A 662 -5.39 -23.42 2.43
CA ASP A 662 -5.42 -23.65 3.87
C ASP A 662 -4.63 -22.61 4.68
N SER A 663 -3.95 -21.69 3.97
CA SER A 663 -3.02 -20.69 4.47
C SER A 663 -1.83 -21.27 5.25
N SER A 664 -1.38 -22.48 4.90
CA SER A 664 -0.17 -23.08 5.48
C SER A 664 1.12 -22.51 4.88
N ALA A 665 1.05 -21.90 3.70
CA ALA A 665 2.17 -21.22 3.05
C ALA A 665 1.67 -20.07 2.16
N MET A 666 2.56 -19.12 1.86
CA MET A 666 2.43 -18.17 0.78
C MET A 666 3.16 -18.72 -0.44
N ARG A 667 2.47 -18.93 -1.55
CA ARG A 667 3.10 -19.40 -2.79
C ARG A 667 3.61 -18.22 -3.59
N VAL A 668 4.88 -18.27 -3.95
CA VAL A 668 5.59 -17.26 -4.72
C VAL A 668 5.92 -17.82 -6.10
N PHE A 669 5.48 -17.11 -7.14
CA PHE A 669 5.78 -17.44 -8.54
C PHE A 669 6.62 -16.32 -9.17
N THR A 670 7.60 -16.71 -9.99
CA THR A 670 8.37 -15.82 -10.86
C THR A 670 8.27 -16.30 -12.30
N SER A 671 8.35 -15.38 -13.26
CA SER A 671 8.35 -15.72 -14.68
C SER A 671 9.63 -16.48 -15.05
N THR A 672 9.49 -17.47 -15.94
CA THR A 672 10.60 -18.25 -16.51
C THR A 672 10.77 -18.03 -18.01
N GLU A 673 10.02 -17.09 -18.60
CA GLU A 673 10.25 -16.67 -19.98
C GLU A 673 11.59 -15.92 -20.07
N VAL A 674 12.42 -16.22 -21.07
CA VAL A 674 13.68 -15.49 -21.26
C VAL A 674 13.37 -14.16 -21.94
N THR A 675 13.69 -13.05 -21.28
CA THR A 675 13.61 -11.70 -21.89
C THR A 675 14.97 -11.22 -22.36
N GLY A 676 14.99 -10.53 -23.50
CA GLY A 676 16.13 -9.77 -24.01
C GLY A 676 16.15 -8.32 -23.54
N HIS A 677 15.31 -7.97 -22.56
CA HIS A 677 15.25 -6.64 -21.97
C HIS A 677 15.99 -6.59 -20.63
N LYS A 678 16.72 -5.50 -20.44
CA LYS A 678 17.47 -5.20 -19.22
C LYS A 678 16.93 -3.93 -18.60
N LEU A 679 16.40 -4.04 -17.38
CA LEU A 679 15.93 -2.92 -16.59
C LEU A 679 16.44 -3.07 -15.17
N TYR A 680 16.63 -1.95 -14.48
CA TYR A 680 16.91 -1.99 -13.05
C TYR A 680 15.68 -2.53 -12.31
N THR A 681 15.89 -3.11 -11.12
CA THR A 681 14.79 -3.63 -10.29
C THR A 681 13.76 -2.53 -10.02
N LEU A 682 12.47 -2.79 -10.25
CA LEU A 682 11.42 -1.78 -10.10
C LEU A 682 11.36 -1.24 -8.66
N MET A 683 11.83 -2.01 -7.67
CA MET A 683 11.94 -1.56 -6.28
C MET A 683 12.94 -0.43 -6.03
N HIS A 684 13.72 -0.03 -7.04
CA HIS A 684 14.53 1.18 -6.99
C HIS A 684 13.85 2.40 -7.61
N ASP A 685 12.73 2.24 -8.32
CA ASP A 685 11.91 3.38 -8.72
C ASP A 685 11.16 3.91 -7.47
N PRO A 686 11.34 5.19 -7.08
CA PRO A 686 10.77 5.73 -5.83
C PRO A 686 9.25 5.62 -5.76
N GLN A 687 8.55 5.85 -6.89
CA GLN A 687 7.11 5.72 -6.95
C GLN A 687 6.70 4.25 -6.84
N TYR A 688 7.24 3.35 -7.65
CA TYR A 688 6.90 1.93 -7.59
C TYR A 688 7.12 1.33 -6.20
N ARG A 689 8.24 1.65 -5.54
CA ARG A 689 8.55 1.17 -4.19
C ARG A 689 7.54 1.67 -3.15
N ALA A 690 7.12 2.93 -3.24
CA ALA A 690 6.05 3.48 -2.41
C ALA A 690 4.70 2.82 -2.72
N GLU A 691 4.40 2.59 -4.00
CA GLU A 691 3.17 1.94 -4.46
C GLU A 691 3.07 0.48 -3.97
N VAL A 692 4.20 -0.24 -3.89
CA VAL A 692 4.29 -1.58 -3.28
C VAL A 692 3.96 -1.53 -1.77
N ALA A 693 4.45 -0.52 -1.04
CA ALA A 693 4.13 -0.36 0.38
C ALA A 693 2.64 -0.06 0.64
N ARG A 694 2.00 0.69 -0.26
CA ARG A 694 0.56 1.02 -0.17
C ARG A 694 -0.35 -0.01 -0.80
N GLN A 695 0.16 -1.04 -1.49
CA GLN A 695 -0.67 -2.02 -2.20
C GLN A 695 -1.71 -2.68 -1.28
N GLN A 696 -1.41 -2.88 0.00
CA GLN A 696 -2.33 -3.43 1.00
C GLN A 696 -3.47 -2.47 1.45
N THR A 697 -3.40 -1.19 1.08
CA THR A 697 -4.31 -0.15 1.59
C THR A 697 -5.72 -0.32 1.01
N THR A 698 -6.67 -0.67 1.89
CA THR A 698 -8.11 -0.80 1.61
C THR A 698 -8.47 -1.67 0.41
N TYR A 699 -8.69 -1.08 -0.78
CA TYR A 699 -8.95 -1.82 -2.01
C TYR A 699 -7.70 -1.76 -2.86
N ASN A 700 -6.89 -2.83 -2.74
CA ASN A 700 -5.56 -2.95 -3.31
C ASN A 700 -5.58 -2.54 -4.79
N GLN A 701 -4.70 -1.60 -5.15
CA GLN A 701 -4.47 -1.16 -6.53
C GLN A 701 -3.09 -1.64 -7.00
N PRO A 702 -2.86 -1.79 -8.32
CA PRO A 702 -1.54 -2.10 -8.84
C PRO A 702 -0.47 -1.07 -8.47
N SER A 703 0.78 -1.50 -8.51
CA SER A 703 1.94 -0.63 -8.34
C SER A 703 2.43 -0.16 -9.71
N TYR A 704 2.74 1.13 -9.83
CA TYR A 704 3.20 1.75 -11.07
C TYR A 704 4.53 2.45 -10.86
N THR A 705 5.33 2.47 -11.92
CA THR A 705 6.57 3.25 -11.99
C THR A 705 6.29 4.73 -12.17
N GLY A 706 7.24 5.58 -11.76
CA GLY A 706 7.22 7.02 -12.05
C GLY A 706 7.54 7.36 -13.52
N PHE A 707 7.93 6.36 -14.32
CA PHE A 707 8.22 6.47 -15.75
C PHE A 707 7.35 5.51 -16.58
N TYR A 708 7.25 5.77 -17.88
CA TYR A 708 6.53 4.92 -18.83
C TYR A 708 7.13 3.51 -18.94
N LEU A 709 6.35 2.49 -18.55
CA LEU A 709 6.75 1.08 -18.59
C LEU A 709 5.81 0.26 -19.49
N ALA A 710 6.22 0.09 -20.75
CA ALA A 710 5.50 -0.62 -21.81
C ALA A 710 6.44 -1.21 -22.89
N SER A 711 5.88 -1.94 -23.86
CA SER A 711 6.64 -2.64 -24.91
C SER A 711 7.27 -1.74 -25.98
N ASP A 712 6.80 -0.50 -26.12
CA ASP A 712 7.31 0.50 -27.07
C ASP A 712 8.14 1.61 -26.40
N MET A 713 8.45 1.48 -25.11
CA MET A 713 9.17 2.50 -24.35
C MET A 713 10.60 2.75 -24.89
N ASP A 714 11.06 4.00 -24.77
CA ASP A 714 12.46 4.35 -25.02
C ASP A 714 13.27 4.20 -23.73
N PHE A 715 14.17 3.20 -23.70
CA PHE A 715 15.07 2.98 -22.57
C PHE A 715 15.98 4.17 -22.26
N GLY A 716 16.21 5.07 -23.23
CA GLY A 716 16.97 6.30 -23.02
C GLY A 716 16.26 7.34 -22.15
N GLU A 717 14.94 7.24 -22.01
CA GLU A 717 14.10 8.13 -21.20
C GLU A 717 13.80 7.55 -19.81
N VAL A 718 14.23 6.32 -19.53
CA VAL A 718 14.08 5.70 -18.20
C VAL A 718 15.00 6.42 -17.20
N PRO A 719 14.44 7.10 -16.17
CA PRO A 719 15.24 7.79 -15.19
C PRO A 719 16.02 6.78 -14.33
N VAL A 720 17.30 7.02 -14.14
CA VAL A 720 18.12 6.24 -13.20
C VAL A 720 18.19 7.02 -11.89
N PRO A 721 17.58 6.53 -10.80
CA PRO A 721 17.57 7.24 -9.53
C PRO A 721 18.99 7.36 -8.96
N ASP A 722 19.30 8.54 -8.43
CA ASP A 722 20.53 8.74 -7.65
C ASP A 722 20.35 8.12 -6.25
N LEU A 723 20.52 6.80 -6.20
CA LEU A 723 20.19 6.00 -5.04
C LEU A 723 21.34 6.01 -4.03
N TRP A 724 21.05 6.49 -2.82
CA TRP A 724 21.83 6.13 -1.64
C TRP A 724 21.15 4.97 -0.91
N ALA A 725 21.83 3.82 -0.84
CA ALA A 725 21.41 2.69 -0.02
C ALA A 725 22.11 2.78 1.35
N PRO A 726 21.41 3.13 2.44
CA PRO A 726 21.96 2.95 3.77
C PRO A 726 22.42 1.50 3.98
N GLY A 727 23.49 1.29 4.75
CA GLY A 727 24.15 -0.02 4.87
C GLY A 727 25.20 -0.34 3.79
N ALA A 728 25.32 0.47 2.72
CA ALA A 728 26.35 0.28 1.68
C ALA A 728 27.80 0.25 2.22
N LEU A 729 28.07 0.97 3.32
CA LEU A 729 29.38 0.94 3.99
C LEU A 729 29.62 -0.39 4.72
N ASP A 730 28.58 -1.00 5.27
CA ASP A 730 28.63 -2.30 5.93
C ASP A 730 28.80 -3.42 4.89
N ALA A 731 28.11 -3.33 3.75
CA ALA A 731 28.34 -4.19 2.59
C ALA A 731 29.80 -4.10 2.12
N LEU A 732 30.36 -2.87 1.98
CA LEU A 732 31.78 -2.68 1.65
C LEU A 732 32.72 -3.27 2.72
N ARG A 733 32.35 -3.22 4.00
CA ARG A 733 33.12 -3.84 5.10
C ARG A 733 33.09 -5.37 4.99
N GLY A 734 31.94 -5.97 4.66
CA GLY A 734 31.80 -7.40 4.39
C GLY A 734 32.71 -7.84 3.23
N GLN A 735 32.61 -7.14 2.10
CA GLN A 735 33.45 -7.38 0.92
C GLN A 735 34.95 -7.27 1.25
N LEU A 736 35.35 -6.30 2.08
CA LEU A 736 36.73 -6.17 2.53
C LEU A 736 37.19 -7.39 3.32
N ALA A 737 36.36 -7.85 4.27
CA ALA A 737 36.68 -8.97 5.16
C ALA A 737 36.80 -10.30 4.39
N GLU A 738 36.04 -10.48 3.31
CA GLU A 738 36.13 -11.67 2.46
C GLU A 738 37.37 -11.70 1.57
N ARG A 739 37.83 -10.52 1.13
CA ARG A 739 38.82 -10.39 0.04
C ARG A 739 40.23 -10.07 0.53
N VAL A 740 40.35 -9.56 1.76
CA VAL A 740 41.61 -9.10 2.33
C VAL A 740 41.75 -9.64 3.74
N ASP A 741 42.94 -10.17 4.05
CA ASP A 741 43.23 -10.75 5.35
C ASP A 741 44.26 -9.97 6.17
N GLY A 742 44.23 -10.21 7.47
CA GLY A 742 45.34 -9.92 8.38
C GLY A 742 45.54 -8.42 8.67
N ALA A 743 46.77 -7.92 8.52
CA ALA A 743 47.08 -6.55 8.92
C ALA A 743 46.65 -5.50 7.89
N ALA A 744 46.40 -5.90 6.64
CA ALA A 744 45.91 -5.03 5.59
C ALA A 744 44.43 -4.72 5.81
N GLU A 745 43.63 -5.75 6.01
CA GLU A 745 42.19 -5.69 6.35
C GLU A 745 41.93 -4.75 7.52
N ARG A 746 42.47 -5.04 8.72
CA ARG A 746 42.24 -4.20 9.92
C ARG A 746 42.54 -2.71 9.74
N ARG A 747 43.49 -2.36 8.86
CA ARG A 747 43.84 -0.97 8.59
C ARG A 747 42.88 -0.29 7.61
N LEU A 748 42.41 -1.05 6.62
CA LEU A 748 41.41 -0.60 5.66
C LEU A 748 40.04 -0.49 6.36
N ALA A 749 39.66 -1.47 7.18
CA ALA A 749 38.46 -1.44 8.01
C ALA A 749 38.43 -0.19 8.91
N ALA A 750 39.56 0.15 9.53
CA ALA A 750 39.67 1.37 10.34
C ALA A 750 39.46 2.69 9.56
N LEU A 751 39.52 2.69 8.22
CA LEU A 751 39.12 3.83 7.38
C LEU A 751 37.62 3.82 7.13
N LEU A 752 37.01 2.65 6.92
CA LEU A 752 35.56 2.49 6.82
C LEU A 752 34.88 2.91 8.13
N ASP A 753 35.36 2.46 9.30
CA ASP A 753 34.84 2.90 10.60
C ASP A 753 34.94 4.42 10.81
N ARG A 754 35.90 5.09 10.14
CA ARG A 754 36.01 6.56 10.20
C ARG A 754 35.00 7.24 9.28
N ALA A 755 34.71 6.63 8.14
CA ALA A 755 33.66 7.08 7.24
C ALA A 755 32.29 6.94 7.94
N GLU A 756 32.00 5.78 8.51
CA GLU A 756 30.79 5.49 9.29
C GLU A 756 30.57 6.54 10.38
N ARG A 757 31.55 6.69 11.28
CA ARG A 757 31.50 7.71 12.33
C ARG A 757 31.33 9.13 11.80
N ALA A 758 31.75 9.42 10.57
CA ALA A 758 31.56 10.74 9.96
C ALA A 758 30.11 10.89 9.44
N LEU A 759 29.56 9.86 8.81
CA LEU A 759 28.15 9.80 8.40
C LEU A 759 27.21 9.89 9.61
N GLU A 760 27.47 9.16 10.70
CA GLU A 760 26.75 9.26 11.98
C GLU A 760 26.75 10.69 12.58
N ARG A 761 27.65 11.57 12.12
CA ARG A 761 27.74 12.98 12.55
C ARG A 761 27.27 13.97 11.46
N GLY A 762 26.76 13.51 10.33
CA GLY A 762 26.40 14.34 9.18
C GLY A 762 27.59 15.02 8.50
N ASP A 763 28.80 14.43 8.55
CA ASP A 763 30.02 14.97 7.95
C ASP A 763 30.41 14.16 6.70
N GLU A 764 29.57 14.22 5.67
CA GLU A 764 29.73 13.51 4.38
C GLU A 764 31.09 13.77 3.74
N ARG A 765 31.54 15.03 3.72
CA ARG A 765 32.85 15.40 3.18
C ARG A 765 33.97 14.60 3.82
N ARG A 766 33.92 14.39 5.14
CA ARG A 766 34.92 13.61 5.85
C ARG A 766 34.75 12.11 5.67
N ALA A 767 33.53 11.64 5.42
CA ALA A 767 33.27 10.28 4.99
C ALA A 767 33.93 10.02 3.63
N VAL A 768 33.68 10.89 2.63
CA VAL A 768 34.31 10.87 1.30
C VAL A 768 35.83 10.91 1.40
N ASP A 769 36.41 11.83 2.19
CA ASP A 769 37.88 11.89 2.40
C ASP A 769 38.46 10.56 2.93
N SER A 770 37.68 9.86 3.79
CA SER A 770 38.06 8.57 4.37
C SER A 770 37.96 7.44 3.34
N LEU A 771 36.91 7.42 2.51
CA LEU A 771 36.71 6.46 1.42
C LEU A 771 37.74 6.64 0.31
N GLU A 772 38.04 7.87 -0.11
CA GLU A 772 39.11 8.12 -1.08
C GLU A 772 40.47 7.67 -0.53
N ARG A 773 40.68 7.83 0.77
CA ARG A 773 41.90 7.32 1.42
C ARG A 773 41.91 5.80 1.46
N PHE A 774 40.77 5.15 1.67
CA PHE A 774 40.62 3.71 1.58
C PHE A 774 41.06 3.22 0.19
N ILE A 775 40.52 3.81 -0.88
CA ILE A 775 40.91 3.50 -2.27
C ILE A 775 42.42 3.65 -2.49
N ARG A 776 43.00 4.80 -2.10
CA ARG A 776 44.45 5.07 -2.24
C ARG A 776 45.33 4.07 -1.47
N ASP A 777 44.84 3.49 -0.37
CA ASP A 777 45.60 2.55 0.44
C ASP A 777 45.47 1.09 -0.07
N LEU A 778 44.48 0.77 -0.91
CA LEU A 778 44.38 -0.53 -1.62
C LEU A 778 45.59 -0.77 -2.54
N ASP A 779 46.09 0.29 -3.19
CA ASP A 779 47.22 0.23 -4.14
C ASP A 779 48.56 -0.13 -3.52
N ARG A 780 48.72 0.04 -2.21
CA ARG A 780 50.03 0.01 -1.57
C ARG A 780 50.35 -1.33 -0.88
N ARG A 781 49.44 -2.31 -0.83
CA ARG A 781 49.41 -3.26 0.33
C ARG A 781 49.03 -4.71 0.10
N GLY A 782 49.56 -5.40 -0.91
CA GLY A 782 49.43 -6.87 -0.99
C GLY A 782 47.99 -7.39 -1.14
N VAL A 783 47.06 -6.50 -1.49
CA VAL A 783 45.71 -6.80 -1.94
C VAL A 783 45.80 -7.30 -3.38
N SER A 784 45.10 -8.38 -3.71
CA SER A 784 45.06 -8.92 -5.07
C SER A 784 44.46 -7.89 -6.05
N GLU A 785 44.73 -8.05 -7.33
CA GLU A 785 44.19 -7.15 -8.36
C GLU A 785 42.66 -7.17 -8.40
N GLY A 786 42.05 -8.36 -8.34
CA GLY A 786 40.59 -8.51 -8.26
C GLY A 786 39.98 -7.90 -6.99
N ALA A 787 40.58 -8.16 -5.81
CA ALA A 787 40.12 -7.56 -4.57
C ALA A 787 40.20 -6.02 -4.59
N ARG A 788 41.26 -5.48 -5.22
CA ARG A 788 41.40 -4.03 -5.39
C ARG A 788 40.32 -3.46 -6.29
N ALA A 789 40.06 -4.08 -7.43
CA ALA A 789 39.05 -3.62 -8.37
C ALA A 789 37.66 -3.61 -7.72
N ALA A 790 37.23 -4.73 -7.12
CA ALA A 790 35.96 -4.86 -6.42
C ALA A 790 35.80 -3.80 -5.30
N LEU A 791 36.77 -3.71 -4.39
CA LEU A 791 36.69 -2.76 -3.28
C LEU A 791 36.78 -1.30 -3.73
N THR A 792 37.47 -1.03 -4.84
CA THR A 792 37.52 0.32 -5.42
C THR A 792 36.17 0.69 -6.02
N TYR A 793 35.56 -0.22 -6.78
CA TYR A 793 34.23 -0.04 -7.37
C TYR A 793 33.19 0.30 -6.29
N HIS A 794 33.03 -0.57 -5.29
CA HIS A 794 32.07 -0.36 -4.20
C HIS A 794 32.32 0.93 -3.42
N ALA A 795 33.59 1.27 -3.14
CA ALA A 795 33.92 2.53 -2.50
C ALA A 795 33.65 3.75 -3.39
N GLN A 796 33.79 3.63 -4.71
CA GLN A 796 33.49 4.70 -5.66
C GLN A 796 31.98 4.92 -5.81
N THR A 797 31.19 3.85 -5.86
CA THR A 797 29.73 3.91 -5.83
C THR A 797 29.26 4.65 -4.58
N LEU A 798 29.80 4.31 -3.41
CA LEU A 798 29.50 5.00 -2.16
C LEU A 798 29.99 6.46 -2.14
N ILE A 799 31.12 6.78 -2.78
CA ILE A 799 31.57 8.17 -2.89
C ILE A 799 30.65 8.99 -3.80
N ALA A 800 30.15 8.37 -4.88
CA ALA A 800 29.26 9.04 -5.82
C ALA A 800 27.95 9.44 -5.14
N SER A 801 27.37 8.56 -4.33
CA SER A 801 26.12 8.85 -3.59
C SER A 801 26.29 9.78 -2.38
N LEU A 802 27.52 10.12 -1.98
CA LEU A 802 27.81 11.04 -0.88
C LEU A 802 28.27 12.43 -1.36
N ARG A 803 28.20 12.72 -2.66
CA ARG A 803 28.73 13.94 -3.28
C ARG A 803 27.66 14.70 -4.02
#